data_AF-A0A8H5PJD6-F1
#
_entry.id   AF-A0A8H5PJD6-F1
#
_cell.length_a   1.000
_cell.length_b   1.000
_cell.length_c   1.000
_cell.angle_alpha   90.00
_cell.angle_beta   90.00
_cell.angle_gamma   90.00
#
_symmetry.space_group_name_H-M   'P 1'
#
loop_
_entity.id
_entity.type
_entity.pdbx_description
1 polymer ?
#
loop_
_entity_poly.entity_id
_entity_poly.type
_entity_poly.pdbx_seq_one_letter_code
_entity_poly.pdbx_strand_id
1 'polypeptide(L)'
;MILMPLLVLGFYALQLDCSNISNALTDTRTTDLNITKDAVNLGDQLMMAGIIIAEVSSNVILQKLGAPIWLTGQVLVWGTIALAQAWVTNVHSFFATCFLLGFCEAGFRNYFATATGSLIAAGVLQMGGLAGLAVVGIFTPLVFVVFILLLPRSPIHTKPIHGCFDLFTSCEREIMHDRTYQEDIFKTEAHVKITLRGVVTALTTYRIWIHTILNLVSLASKGGLQLCSPTIIRSLGFSKINSNLLNSVSSFLVVFLSFAMAWASDKTKQRGLWCMAAFLWSITFGGALFGPTDKDKWTKYVLFTLLSSGNALFQGLNDAWLSINARSPETGSIGLAMVVVGSNAVTKPPHNKPTTSPLLFSLFSLTPKATSPVSFLINISSFWVLVMYRMYNRDGTGNNPSRSLRDLLPLSIPKKRKPKMSEKPSRLLSCPIEIQLHVLEFVPREGLVALSCVNKHLASITQPVLHRDVDVNCPRVSFQHHAAPLVLVLRTLLSRPDLAQAVQHLRFDGYDFVERRLNQLPTTPIFHLTDEDKLKAVQFIKALDLYQGLDWAKAFLKGQVDSLVSLMVALTPKVRSIYLGEFFSVEICYLRMLLSPENFGTPGGSNVHKFEHLRHVTVDNPCATYYHTRFYFNDVYQDFFRLLRLESLSISGSYPESSRPFAISTKLEHLRCLNLERISGAELGRILSIAPNLKELKYTYAWYPLTTMDTAHEQILDMKTLCSSLEGHRQKLEKLELLARDDGDVLAEEPDITCWPLILQGSFLKLHDFSNLRTLAAPWIFIAGPSKGEHPSPLRHVIPKSVVQLTLTDDLCLQPYWKWEPEEICEMVTNYWHDLKDTKTALATMFLVGPLFSSLFIEDELHSARQLARSAGVNFWPVELTIDKSDALRAAKERARRYGPP
;
A
#
# COMPACT_ATOMS: atom_id res chain seq x y z
N MET A 1 7.83 24.43 -8.07
CA MET A 1 8.77 25.25 -8.87
C MET A 1 9.54 26.29 -8.05
N ILE A 2 9.00 26.79 -6.92
CA ILE A 2 9.63 27.84 -6.10
C ILE A 2 10.86 27.36 -5.30
N LEU A 3 10.87 26.09 -4.85
CA LEU A 3 11.96 25.54 -4.03
C LEU A 3 13.31 25.47 -4.76
N MET A 4 13.31 25.09 -6.04
CA MET A 4 14.55 24.88 -6.80
C MET A 4 15.36 26.20 -6.95
N PRO A 5 14.77 27.33 -7.37
CA PRO A 5 15.46 28.62 -7.38
C PRO A 5 16.03 29.06 -6.02
N LEU A 6 15.30 28.82 -4.92
CA LEU A 6 15.76 29.17 -3.57
C LEU A 6 16.99 28.34 -3.16
N LEU A 7 16.95 27.03 -3.39
CA LEU A 7 18.10 26.16 -3.13
C LEU A 7 19.30 26.53 -4.01
N VAL A 8 19.05 26.80 -5.29
CA VAL A 8 20.06 27.29 -6.23
C VAL A 8 20.72 28.57 -5.70
N LEU A 9 19.94 29.54 -5.23
CA LEU A 9 20.46 30.78 -4.64
C LEU A 9 21.38 30.52 -3.44
N GLY A 10 21.01 29.58 -2.55
CA GLY A 10 21.87 29.15 -1.46
C GLY A 10 23.19 28.53 -1.95
N PHE A 11 23.13 27.68 -2.98
CA PHE A 11 24.34 27.08 -3.55
C PHE A 11 25.25 28.13 -4.21
N TYR A 12 24.67 29.18 -4.81
CA TYR A 12 25.42 30.32 -5.30
C TYR A 12 26.19 31.02 -4.17
N ALA A 13 25.56 31.25 -3.01
CA ALA A 13 26.24 31.86 -1.86
C ALA A 13 27.42 31.01 -1.40
N LEU A 14 27.21 29.71 -1.21
CA LEU A 14 28.27 28.76 -0.85
C LEU A 14 29.45 28.79 -1.84
N GLN A 15 29.16 28.80 -3.14
CA GLN A 15 30.23 28.78 -4.13
C GLN A 15 31.00 30.10 -4.18
N LEU A 16 30.35 31.24 -3.94
CA LEU A 16 31.04 32.53 -3.85
C LEU A 16 32.10 32.48 -2.76
N ASP A 17 31.73 31.98 -1.58
CA ASP A 17 32.62 31.84 -0.43
C ASP A 17 33.78 30.88 -0.74
N CYS A 18 33.51 29.70 -1.29
CA CYS A 18 34.54 28.74 -1.72
C CYS A 18 35.48 29.31 -2.81
N SER A 19 34.95 30.11 -3.75
CA SER A 19 35.74 30.67 -4.85
C SER A 19 36.70 31.77 -4.40
N ASN A 20 36.37 32.49 -3.32
CA ASN A 20 37.20 33.59 -2.81
C ASN A 20 38.60 33.14 -2.38
N ILE A 21 38.73 31.95 -1.79
CA ILE A 21 40.03 31.39 -1.39
C ILE A 21 40.90 31.11 -2.63
N SER A 22 40.31 30.56 -3.70
CA SER A 22 41.02 30.33 -4.97
C SER A 22 41.41 31.63 -5.67
N ASN A 23 40.61 32.68 -5.54
CA ASN A 23 40.93 34.01 -6.08
C ASN A 23 42.02 34.73 -5.29
N ALA A 24 42.05 34.58 -3.97
CA ALA A 24 43.07 35.15 -3.10
C ALA A 24 44.48 34.65 -3.46
N LEU A 25 44.62 33.42 -3.96
CA LEU A 25 45.88 32.88 -4.52
C LEU A 25 46.40 33.64 -5.74
N THR A 26 45.52 34.36 -6.44
CA THR A 26 45.89 35.14 -7.62
C THR A 26 46.09 36.62 -7.30
N ASP A 27 45.70 37.12 -6.13
CA ASP A 27 45.69 38.53 -5.74
C ASP A 27 46.87 38.93 -4.81
N THR A 28 47.10 40.23 -4.57
CA THR A 28 48.22 40.75 -3.74
C THR A 28 48.13 40.41 -2.24
N ARG A 29 47.05 39.77 -1.77
CA ARG A 29 46.85 39.49 -0.34
C ARG A 29 47.82 38.47 0.26
N THR A 30 48.50 37.65 -0.57
CA THR A 30 49.55 36.74 -0.08
C THR A 30 50.79 37.48 0.42
N THR A 31 51.05 38.72 -0.05
CA THR A 31 52.15 39.54 0.45
C THR A 31 51.81 40.29 1.74
N ASP A 32 50.52 40.60 1.97
CA ASP A 32 50.06 41.32 3.19
C ASP A 32 49.96 40.40 4.42
N LEU A 33 49.67 39.11 4.21
CA LEU A 33 49.53 38.12 5.28
C LEU A 33 50.81 37.31 5.57
N ASN A 34 51.87 37.50 4.77
CA ASN A 34 53.12 36.72 4.86
C ASN A 34 52.91 35.18 4.78
N ILE A 35 51.88 34.74 4.02
CA ILE A 35 51.48 33.33 3.89
C ILE A 35 52.06 32.73 2.61
N THR A 36 52.69 31.56 2.71
CA THR A 36 53.21 30.82 1.56
C THR A 36 52.08 30.13 0.77
N LYS A 37 52.30 29.86 -0.53
CA LYS A 37 51.36 29.07 -1.35
C LYS A 37 51.02 27.71 -0.73
N ASP A 38 51.98 27.11 -0.03
CA ASP A 38 51.79 25.84 0.68
C ASP A 38 50.83 25.96 1.87
N ALA A 39 50.88 27.08 2.60
CA ALA A 39 49.96 27.33 3.70
C ALA A 39 48.52 27.53 3.18
N VAL A 40 48.31 28.21 2.05
CA VAL A 40 46.97 28.32 1.46
C VAL A 40 46.43 26.95 1.02
N ASN A 41 47.28 26.13 0.40
CA ASN A 41 46.92 24.75 0.06
C ASN A 41 46.58 23.91 1.30
N LEU A 42 47.31 24.08 2.40
CA LEU A 42 47.01 23.41 3.67
C LEU A 42 45.67 23.88 4.26
N GLY A 43 45.34 25.17 4.13
CA GLY A 43 44.04 25.72 4.54
C GLY A 43 42.86 25.07 3.80
N ASP A 44 42.97 24.90 2.48
CA ASP A 44 41.97 24.19 1.68
C ASP A 44 41.79 22.72 2.11
N GLN A 45 42.90 22.04 2.43
CA GLN A 45 42.85 20.66 2.94
C GLN A 45 42.16 20.55 4.30
N LEU A 46 42.40 21.52 5.19
CA LEU A 46 41.72 21.60 6.48
C LEU A 46 40.22 21.86 6.31
N MET A 47 39.83 22.67 5.33
CA MET A 47 38.43 22.88 4.97
C MET A 47 37.79 21.57 4.48
N MET A 48 38.45 20.82 3.60
CA MET A 48 37.98 19.49 3.16
C MET A 48 37.87 18.49 4.32
N ALA A 49 38.83 18.51 5.26
CA ALA A 49 38.80 17.68 6.45
C ALA A 49 37.60 18.03 7.36
N GLY A 50 37.29 19.32 7.53
CA GLY A 50 36.10 19.79 8.24
C GLY A 50 34.82 19.24 7.62
N ILE A 51 34.71 19.27 6.29
CA ILE A 51 33.56 18.73 5.55
C ILE A 51 33.41 17.23 5.81
N ILE A 52 34.48 16.45 5.66
CA ILE A 52 34.45 14.98 5.85
C ILE A 52 33.94 14.60 7.23
N ILE A 53 34.39 15.30 8.27
CA ILE A 53 34.00 15.03 9.67
C ILE A 53 32.51 15.38 9.88
N ALA A 54 32.05 16.48 9.30
CA ALA A 54 30.71 17.00 9.54
C ALA A 54 29.63 16.46 8.58
N GLU A 55 29.99 15.83 7.46
CA GLU A 55 29.01 15.45 6.41
C GLU A 55 27.97 14.44 6.91
N VAL A 56 28.41 13.40 7.62
CA VAL A 56 27.51 12.37 8.15
C VAL A 56 26.67 12.91 9.30
N SER A 57 27.28 13.70 10.21
CA SER A 57 26.57 14.28 11.35
C SER A 57 25.56 15.34 10.92
N SER A 58 25.90 16.18 9.95
CA SER A 58 25.02 17.19 9.35
C SER A 58 23.77 16.56 8.75
N ASN A 59 23.91 15.46 7.99
CA ASN A 59 22.76 14.73 7.44
C ASN A 59 21.85 14.12 8.52
N VAL A 60 22.42 13.65 9.63
CA VAL A 60 21.64 13.16 10.78
C VAL A 60 20.88 14.31 11.45
N ILE A 61 21.50 15.50 11.59
CA ILE A 61 20.85 16.67 12.19
C ILE A 61 19.76 17.23 11.27
N LEU A 62 20.01 17.29 9.96
CA LEU A 62 19.04 17.69 8.93
C LEU A 62 17.73 16.91 9.05
N GLN A 63 17.82 15.59 9.28
CA GLN A 63 16.65 14.74 9.43
C GLN A 63 15.95 14.91 10.79
N LYS A 64 16.66 15.32 11.85
CA LYS A 64 16.09 15.56 13.19
C LYS A 64 15.39 16.92 13.31
N LEU A 65 16.03 17.99 12.81
CA LEU A 65 15.53 19.36 12.91
C LEU A 65 14.67 19.77 11.70
N GLY A 66 14.75 19.00 10.62
CA GLY A 66 14.13 19.31 9.33
C GLY A 66 15.03 20.22 8.47
N ALA A 67 14.94 20.01 7.16
CA ALA A 67 15.64 20.79 6.16
C ALA A 67 15.54 22.33 6.30
N PRO A 68 14.36 22.95 6.48
CA PRO A 68 14.25 24.40 6.52
C PRO A 68 15.08 25.04 7.65
N ILE A 69 15.02 24.47 8.86
CA ILE A 69 15.68 25.04 10.05
C ILE A 69 17.19 24.83 9.95
N TRP A 70 17.61 23.62 9.59
CA TRP A 70 19.03 23.29 9.49
C TRP A 70 19.73 24.07 8.37
N LEU A 71 19.17 24.07 7.16
CA LEU A 71 19.77 24.79 6.01
C LEU A 71 19.87 26.29 6.28
N THR A 72 18.84 26.89 6.87
CA THR A 72 18.85 28.32 7.22
C THR A 72 19.87 28.63 8.33
N GLY A 73 19.97 27.76 9.33
CA GLY A 73 20.99 27.87 10.38
C GLY A 73 22.41 27.76 9.83
N GLN A 74 22.66 26.86 8.89
CA GLN A 74 23.98 26.70 8.26
C GLN A 74 24.42 27.96 7.50
N VAL A 75 23.52 28.56 6.71
CA VAL A 75 23.80 29.80 5.96
C VAL A 75 24.19 30.94 6.92
N LEU A 76 23.54 31.04 8.08
CA LEU A 76 23.88 32.03 9.09
C LEU A 76 25.27 31.76 9.69
N VAL A 77 25.53 30.53 10.12
CA VAL A 77 26.77 30.16 10.81
C VAL A 77 27.97 30.25 9.87
N TRP A 78 27.91 29.70 8.65
CA TRP A 78 29.04 29.86 7.72
C TRP A 78 29.17 31.32 7.27
N GLY A 79 28.05 32.04 7.09
CA GLY A 79 28.09 33.42 6.60
C GLY A 79 28.79 34.35 7.60
N THR A 80 28.55 34.13 8.89
CA THR A 80 29.25 34.84 9.97
C THR A 80 30.74 34.48 10.03
N ILE A 81 31.12 33.21 9.81
CA ILE A 81 32.53 32.80 9.74
C ILE A 81 33.23 33.40 8.53
N ALA A 82 32.59 33.40 7.35
CA ALA A 82 33.11 34.01 6.13
C ALA A 82 33.32 35.53 6.29
N LEU A 83 32.39 36.22 6.94
CA LEU A 83 32.57 37.62 7.33
C LEU A 83 33.76 37.80 8.27
N ALA A 84 33.90 36.93 9.28
CA ALA A 84 35.01 36.97 10.22
C ALA A 84 36.39 36.80 9.54
N GLN A 85 36.46 36.09 8.40
CA GLN A 85 37.70 35.96 7.62
C GLN A 85 38.24 37.29 7.07
N ALA A 86 37.41 38.32 6.91
CA ALA A 86 37.86 39.64 6.48
C ALA A 86 38.81 40.32 7.48
N TRP A 87 38.71 39.97 8.77
CA TRP A 87 39.52 40.52 9.87
C TRP A 87 40.66 39.59 10.32
N VAL A 88 40.90 38.48 9.60
CA VAL A 88 41.97 37.54 9.93
C VAL A 88 43.33 38.12 9.55
N THR A 89 44.23 38.18 10.54
CA THR A 89 45.60 38.71 10.39
C THR A 89 46.69 37.66 10.62
N ASN A 90 46.36 36.47 11.13
CA ASN A 90 47.33 35.42 11.49
C ASN A 90 47.11 34.13 10.70
N VAL A 91 48.18 33.37 10.45
CA VAL A 91 48.12 32.07 9.73
C VAL A 91 47.31 31.02 10.50
N HIS A 92 47.42 30.99 11.83
CA HIS A 92 46.66 30.05 12.66
C HIS A 92 45.16 30.34 12.66
N SER A 93 44.76 31.61 12.70
CA SER A 93 43.34 31.97 12.59
C SER A 93 42.80 31.75 11.18
N PHE A 94 43.64 31.86 10.15
CA PHE A 94 43.29 31.42 8.80
C PHE A 94 43.00 29.91 8.74
N PHE A 95 43.86 29.07 9.33
CA PHE A 95 43.61 27.62 9.40
C PHE A 95 42.36 27.25 10.21
N ALA A 96 42.17 27.89 11.37
CA ALA A 96 41.00 27.65 12.21
C ALA A 96 39.70 28.04 11.48
N THR A 97 39.67 29.19 10.82
CA THR A 97 38.49 29.62 10.06
C THR A 97 38.22 28.74 8.85
N CYS A 98 39.24 28.27 8.13
CA CYS A 98 39.07 27.32 7.02
C CYS A 98 38.45 25.99 7.49
N PHE A 99 38.93 25.44 8.61
CA PHE A 99 38.37 24.21 9.17
C PHE A 99 36.92 24.41 9.62
N LEU A 100 36.62 25.50 10.32
CA LEU A 100 35.27 25.82 10.78
C LEU A 100 34.31 26.08 9.62
N LEU A 101 34.77 26.76 8.55
CA LEU A 101 33.98 26.97 7.35
C LEU A 101 33.58 25.61 6.73
N GLY A 102 34.55 24.72 6.53
CA GLY A 102 34.29 23.37 6.02
C GLY A 102 33.36 22.55 6.90
N PHE A 103 33.49 22.66 8.23
CA PHE A 103 32.62 22.00 9.19
C PHE A 103 31.16 22.50 9.08
N CYS A 104 30.96 23.80 8.90
CA CYS A 104 29.64 24.42 8.82
C CYS A 104 28.96 24.25 7.45
N GLU A 105 29.74 24.18 6.37
CA GLU A 105 29.26 23.95 4.99
C GLU A 105 28.83 22.50 4.71
N ALA A 106 29.20 21.55 5.56
CA ALA A 106 28.94 20.13 5.34
C ALA A 106 27.43 19.82 5.20
N GLY A 107 27.03 19.05 4.20
CA GLY A 107 25.63 18.76 3.89
C GLY A 107 24.92 19.78 2.97
N PHE A 108 25.60 20.86 2.56
CA PHE A 108 25.04 21.87 1.64
C PHE A 108 25.90 22.02 0.38
N ARG A 109 25.69 21.21 -0.68
CA ARG A 109 26.53 21.28 -1.91
C ARG A 109 25.79 21.02 -3.24
N ASN A 110 26.16 21.74 -4.31
CA ASN A 110 25.68 21.54 -5.69
C ASN A 110 26.71 22.00 -6.75
N TYR A 111 26.79 21.29 -7.89
CA TYR A 111 27.75 21.53 -8.98
C TYR A 111 27.42 22.68 -9.95
N PHE A 112 26.16 23.10 -10.06
CA PHE A 112 25.76 24.20 -10.94
C PHE A 112 26.37 25.54 -10.49
N ALA A 113 26.44 25.77 -9.17
CA ALA A 113 27.01 26.98 -8.61
C ALA A 113 28.50 27.13 -8.95
N THR A 114 29.26 26.02 -8.99
CA THR A 114 30.71 25.99 -9.30
C THR A 114 31.05 26.61 -10.66
N ALA A 115 30.18 26.47 -11.66
CA ALA A 115 30.43 27.02 -13.01
C ALA A 115 30.35 28.55 -13.06
N THR A 116 29.41 29.12 -12.31
CA THR A 116 29.24 30.57 -12.19
C THR A 116 30.18 31.22 -11.18
N GLY A 117 30.69 30.46 -10.20
CA GLY A 117 31.64 30.94 -9.20
C GLY A 117 32.91 31.52 -9.81
N SER A 118 33.49 30.89 -10.83
CA SER A 118 34.69 31.40 -11.52
C SER A 118 34.45 32.67 -12.34
N LEU A 119 33.20 32.93 -12.76
CA LEU A 119 32.83 34.13 -13.50
C LEU A 119 32.61 35.31 -12.54
N ILE A 120 31.92 35.07 -11.42
CA ILE A 120 31.69 36.08 -10.38
C ILE A 120 33.02 36.45 -9.72
N ALA A 121 33.87 35.46 -9.46
CA ALA A 121 35.26 35.63 -9.07
C ALA A 121 36.05 36.60 -9.97
N ALA A 122 35.97 36.44 -11.29
CA ALA A 122 36.65 37.30 -12.25
C ALA A 122 36.09 38.74 -12.24
N GLY A 123 34.77 38.90 -12.05
CA GLY A 123 34.12 40.20 -11.89
C GLY A 123 34.47 40.89 -10.56
N VAL A 124 34.54 40.14 -9.46
CA VAL A 124 34.94 40.65 -8.13
C VAL A 124 36.39 41.11 -8.14
N LEU A 125 37.28 40.39 -8.82
CA LEU A 125 38.69 40.80 -9.00
C LEU A 125 38.84 42.09 -9.83
N GLN A 126 37.90 42.41 -10.73
CA GLN A 126 37.89 43.69 -11.46
C GLN A 126 37.42 44.87 -10.60
N MET A 127 36.62 44.62 -9.55
CA MET A 127 36.04 45.68 -8.70
C MET A 127 37.00 46.23 -7.65
N GLY A 128 38.09 45.53 -7.30
CA GLY A 128 39.19 46.02 -6.46
C GLY A 128 38.83 46.37 -5.00
N GLY A 129 39.63 45.88 -4.04
CA GLY A 129 39.60 46.36 -2.65
C GLY A 129 38.34 46.01 -1.83
N LEU A 130 37.97 46.91 -0.90
CA LEU A 130 36.88 46.73 0.08
C LEU A 130 35.50 46.51 -0.55
N ALA A 131 35.24 47.03 -1.76
CA ALA A 131 33.95 46.90 -2.43
C ALA A 131 33.65 45.45 -2.85
N GLY A 132 34.66 44.70 -3.30
CA GLY A 132 34.50 43.28 -3.63
C GLY A 132 34.20 42.41 -2.41
N LEU A 133 34.83 42.70 -1.27
CA LEU A 133 34.57 42.02 0.00
C LEU A 133 33.17 42.33 0.56
N ALA A 134 32.70 43.57 0.39
CA ALA A 134 31.37 43.98 0.82
C ALA A 134 30.26 43.25 0.04
N VAL A 135 30.42 43.08 -1.27
CA VAL A 135 29.42 42.36 -2.10
C VAL A 135 29.30 40.91 -1.68
N VAL A 136 30.40 40.21 -1.42
CA VAL A 136 30.38 38.82 -0.94
C VAL A 136 29.81 38.75 0.48
N GLY A 137 30.25 39.63 1.38
CA GLY A 137 29.83 39.65 2.78
C GLY A 137 28.36 39.99 3.01
N ILE A 138 27.74 40.77 2.10
CA ILE A 138 26.30 41.13 2.19
C ILE A 138 25.41 40.07 1.52
N PHE A 139 25.92 39.35 0.53
CA PHE A 139 25.14 38.38 -0.23
C PHE A 139 24.66 37.20 0.63
N THR A 140 25.53 36.61 1.45
CA THR A 140 25.16 35.44 2.29
C THR A 140 24.10 35.78 3.36
N PRO A 141 24.20 36.92 4.10
CA PRO A 141 23.12 37.40 4.98
C PRO A 141 21.81 37.69 4.24
N LEU A 142 21.87 38.23 3.01
CA LEU A 142 20.68 38.43 2.20
C LEU A 142 19.98 37.10 1.89
N VAL A 143 20.74 36.07 1.50
CA VAL A 143 20.20 34.72 1.27
C VAL A 143 19.60 34.14 2.54
N PHE A 144 20.20 34.36 3.71
CA PHE A 144 19.62 33.97 5.00
C PHE A 144 18.24 34.62 5.24
N VAL A 145 18.11 35.93 5.00
CA VAL A 145 16.82 36.64 5.11
C VAL A 145 15.80 36.06 4.12
N VAL A 146 16.22 35.80 2.88
CA VAL A 146 15.37 35.17 1.85
C VAL A 146 14.91 33.77 2.28
N PHE A 147 15.77 32.98 2.90
CA PHE A 147 15.43 31.63 3.39
C PHE A 147 14.42 31.69 4.53
N ILE A 148 14.57 32.61 5.49
CA ILE A 148 13.56 32.81 6.54
C ILE A 148 12.21 33.16 5.93
N LEU A 149 12.20 34.07 4.94
CA LEU A 149 10.99 34.61 4.34
C LEU A 149 10.26 33.63 3.42
N LEU A 150 11.00 32.83 2.63
CA LEU A 150 10.44 32.08 1.50
C LEU A 150 10.61 30.56 1.57
N LEU A 151 11.48 30.00 2.43
CA LEU A 151 11.74 28.56 2.45
C LEU A 151 10.60 27.83 3.21
N PRO A 152 9.79 26.99 2.52
CA PRO A 152 8.66 26.30 3.15
C PRO A 152 9.14 25.19 4.09
N ARG A 153 8.40 24.91 5.17
CA ARG A 153 8.82 23.92 6.18
C ARG A 153 8.78 22.47 5.68
N SER A 154 7.78 22.13 4.87
CA SER A 154 7.56 20.79 4.32
C SER A 154 6.53 20.87 3.17
N PRO A 155 6.49 19.89 2.24
CA PRO A 155 5.39 19.76 1.29
C PRO A 155 4.00 19.76 1.96
N ILE A 156 3.93 19.26 3.20
CA ILE A 156 2.72 19.18 4.03
C ILE A 156 2.49 20.47 4.81
N HIS A 157 3.56 21.20 5.15
CA HIS A 157 3.52 22.41 5.95
C HIS A 157 4.22 23.55 5.18
N THR A 158 3.46 24.21 4.30
CA THR A 158 3.99 25.18 3.32
C THR A 158 4.37 26.52 3.91
N LYS A 159 3.96 26.81 5.16
CA LYS A 159 4.33 28.04 5.86
C LYS A 159 5.86 28.13 6.05
N PRO A 160 6.48 29.28 5.70
CA PRO A 160 7.88 29.55 5.99
C PRO A 160 8.19 29.59 7.50
N ILE A 161 9.46 29.75 7.85
CA ILE A 161 9.93 29.71 9.25
C ILE A 161 9.24 30.77 10.12
N HIS A 162 8.97 31.98 9.59
CA HIS A 162 8.26 33.06 10.31
C HIS A 162 6.75 32.85 10.48
N GLY A 163 6.11 32.05 9.62
CA GLY A 163 4.70 31.68 9.74
C GLY A 163 3.65 32.75 9.38
N CYS A 164 4.05 33.95 8.95
CA CYS A 164 3.15 35.08 8.69
C CYS A 164 2.39 34.98 7.35
N PHE A 165 3.00 34.41 6.31
CA PHE A 165 2.40 34.34 4.97
C PHE A 165 2.62 32.96 4.36
N ASP A 166 1.57 32.41 3.74
CA ASP A 166 1.65 31.14 3.02
C ASP A 166 1.77 31.41 1.52
N LEU A 167 2.84 30.91 0.91
CA LEU A 167 3.11 31.08 -0.52
C LEU A 167 2.24 30.18 -1.40
N PHE A 168 1.60 29.17 -0.80
CA PHE A 168 0.83 28.15 -1.52
C PHE A 168 -0.64 28.19 -1.12
N THR A 169 -1.50 28.06 -2.12
CA THR A 169 -2.94 27.87 -1.88
C THR A 169 -3.22 26.47 -1.34
N SER A 170 -4.35 26.28 -0.66
CA SER A 170 -4.73 24.96 -0.10
C SER A 170 -4.82 23.87 -1.16
N CYS A 171 -5.29 24.20 -2.37
CA CYS A 171 -5.38 23.26 -3.50
C CYS A 171 -3.98 22.84 -4.02
N GLU A 172 -3.05 23.78 -4.13
CA GLU A 172 -1.67 23.45 -4.54
C GLU A 172 -0.97 22.57 -3.51
N ARG A 173 -1.26 22.77 -2.21
CA ARG A 173 -0.74 21.93 -1.12
C ARG A 173 -1.21 20.48 -1.24
N GLU A 174 -2.49 20.28 -1.53
CA GLU A 174 -3.07 18.95 -1.72
C GLU A 174 -2.48 18.24 -2.95
N ILE A 175 -2.34 18.94 -4.08
CA ILE A 175 -1.69 18.39 -5.28
C ILE A 175 -0.23 18.02 -5.01
N MET A 176 0.51 18.84 -4.26
CA MET A 176 1.89 18.52 -3.87
C MET A 176 1.95 17.30 -2.95
N HIS A 177 1.07 17.24 -1.95
CA HIS A 177 0.95 16.10 -1.04
C HIS A 177 0.67 14.80 -1.79
N ASP A 178 -0.32 14.80 -2.68
CA ASP A 178 -0.73 13.62 -3.44
C ASP A 178 0.35 13.15 -4.41
N ARG A 179 1.08 14.08 -5.05
CA ARG A 179 2.22 13.73 -5.92
C ARG A 179 3.37 13.12 -5.12
N THR A 180 3.73 13.72 -3.99
CA THR A 180 4.77 13.16 -3.11
C THR A 180 4.35 11.78 -2.60
N TYR A 181 3.08 11.59 -2.24
CA TYR A 181 2.55 10.31 -1.81
C TYR A 181 2.57 9.23 -2.91
N GLN A 182 2.22 9.60 -4.15
CA GLN A 182 2.24 8.70 -5.30
C GLN A 182 3.65 8.31 -5.75
N GLU A 183 4.63 9.23 -5.65
CA GLU A 183 6.01 8.97 -6.06
C GLU A 183 6.83 8.19 -5.02
N ASP A 184 6.49 8.29 -3.72
CA ASP A 184 7.29 7.75 -2.60
C ASP A 184 6.55 6.70 -1.73
N ILE A 185 5.70 5.84 -2.32
CA ILE A 185 4.95 4.79 -1.60
C ILE A 185 5.84 3.92 -0.66
N PHE A 186 7.11 3.72 -1.00
CA PHE A 186 8.06 2.91 -0.20
C PHE A 186 8.96 3.72 0.77
N LYS A 187 8.97 5.05 0.70
CA LYS A 187 9.82 5.94 1.53
C LYS A 187 9.02 6.83 2.48
N THR A 188 7.69 6.82 2.37
CA THR A 188 6.78 7.68 3.15
C THR A 188 6.30 7.02 4.45
N GLU A 189 6.68 5.76 4.71
CA GLU A 189 6.57 5.20 6.06
C GLU A 189 7.56 5.93 6.97
N ALA A 190 6.99 6.92 7.65
CA ALA A 190 7.49 7.65 8.79
C ALA A 190 8.56 8.73 8.53
N HIS A 191 8.36 9.86 9.20
CA HIS A 191 9.40 10.41 10.06
C HIS A 191 9.94 9.29 10.98
N VAL A 192 10.66 8.32 10.42
CA VAL A 192 11.37 7.32 11.21
C VAL A 192 12.37 8.15 11.97
N LYS A 193 12.20 8.27 13.29
CA LYS A 193 13.25 8.77 14.15
C LYS A 193 14.45 7.89 13.88
N ILE A 194 15.44 8.39 13.13
CA ILE A 194 16.63 7.62 12.82
C ILE A 194 17.23 7.19 14.15
N THR A 195 17.21 5.89 14.37
CA THR A 195 17.83 5.31 15.54
C THR A 195 19.33 5.27 15.25
N LEU A 196 20.19 5.53 16.25
CA LEU A 196 21.65 5.39 16.08
C LEU A 196 22.03 4.03 15.47
N ARG A 197 21.23 2.99 15.76
CA ARG A 197 21.33 1.66 15.15
C ARG A 197 21.20 1.70 13.62
N GLY A 198 20.22 2.42 13.06
CA GLY A 198 20.05 2.58 11.62
C GLY A 198 21.24 3.29 10.96
N VAL A 199 21.84 4.27 11.64
CA VAL A 199 23.08 4.91 11.17
C VAL A 199 24.23 3.92 11.09
N VAL A 200 24.42 3.12 12.14
CA VAL A 200 25.47 2.09 12.17
C VAL A 200 25.23 1.03 11.09
N THR A 201 23.98 0.62 10.86
CA THR A 201 23.63 -0.31 9.78
C THR A 201 23.93 0.26 8.40
N ALA A 202 23.65 1.54 8.16
CA ALA A 202 24.00 2.20 6.90
C ALA A 202 25.53 2.27 6.73
N LEU A 203 26.27 2.66 7.77
CA LEU A 203 27.75 2.73 7.74
C LEU A 203 28.43 1.35 7.62
N THR A 204 27.78 0.26 8.01
CA THR A 204 28.33 -1.11 7.84
C THR A 204 27.92 -1.76 6.51
N THR A 205 27.06 -1.11 5.72
CA THR A 205 26.61 -1.66 4.44
C THR A 205 27.71 -1.54 3.37
N TYR A 206 28.27 -2.68 2.97
CA TYR A 206 29.39 -2.74 2.00
C TYR A 206 29.07 -2.08 0.64
N ARG A 207 27.81 -2.06 0.20
CA ARG A 207 27.40 -1.44 -1.08
C ARG A 207 27.67 0.06 -1.10
N ILE A 208 27.43 0.74 0.01
CA ILE A 208 27.69 2.18 0.14
C ILE A 208 29.19 2.43 0.03
N TRP A 209 30.01 1.63 0.71
CA TRP A 209 31.47 1.75 0.64
C TRP A 209 32.04 1.58 -0.77
N ILE A 210 31.47 0.69 -1.59
CA ILE A 210 31.89 0.55 -2.99
C ILE A 210 31.59 1.85 -3.77
N HIS A 211 30.40 2.44 -3.62
CA HIS A 211 30.08 3.73 -4.26
C HIS A 211 30.99 4.86 -3.75
N THR A 212 31.32 4.87 -2.46
CA THR A 212 32.26 5.82 -1.85
C THR A 212 33.68 5.68 -2.41
N ILE A 213 34.19 4.45 -2.52
CA ILE A 213 35.52 4.16 -3.09
C ILE A 213 35.57 4.55 -4.57
N LEU A 214 34.49 4.30 -5.33
CA LEU A 214 34.43 4.71 -6.73
C LEU A 214 34.49 6.23 -6.89
N ASN A 215 33.80 7.00 -6.04
CA ASN A 215 33.91 8.46 -6.03
C ASN A 215 35.29 8.94 -5.61
N LEU A 216 35.89 8.32 -4.58
CA LEU A 216 37.26 8.60 -4.16
C LEU A 216 38.26 8.44 -5.32
N VAL A 217 38.19 7.32 -6.04
CA VAL A 217 39.09 7.04 -7.17
C VAL A 217 38.84 7.99 -8.35
N SER A 218 37.57 8.27 -8.66
CA SER A 218 37.21 9.16 -9.77
C SER A 218 37.65 10.61 -9.54
N LEU A 219 37.47 11.10 -8.32
CA LEU A 219 37.69 12.50 -7.98
C LEU A 219 39.12 12.78 -7.51
N ALA A 220 39.96 11.76 -7.41
CA ALA A 220 41.38 11.90 -7.11
C ALA A 220 42.10 12.86 -8.06
N SER A 221 41.69 12.91 -9.33
CA SER A 221 42.23 13.86 -10.30
C SER A 221 41.68 15.28 -10.13
N LYS A 222 40.48 15.45 -9.56
CA LYS A 222 39.75 16.72 -9.50
C LYS A 222 40.33 17.70 -8.49
N GLY A 223 40.63 17.26 -7.26
CA GLY A 223 41.05 18.14 -6.17
C GLY A 223 42.29 18.97 -6.52
N GLY A 224 43.32 18.34 -7.08
CA GLY A 224 44.53 19.04 -7.50
C GLY A 224 44.37 19.90 -8.77
N LEU A 225 43.52 19.47 -9.70
CA LEU A 225 43.30 20.20 -10.96
C LEU A 225 42.47 21.46 -10.73
N GLN A 226 41.38 21.41 -9.95
CA GLN A 226 40.48 22.56 -9.79
C GLN A 226 41.16 23.78 -9.15
N LEU A 227 41.88 23.58 -8.04
CA LEU A 227 42.58 24.67 -7.33
C LEU A 227 43.68 25.31 -8.17
N CYS A 228 44.42 24.48 -8.91
CA CYS A 228 45.53 24.96 -9.74
C CYS A 228 45.11 25.31 -11.16
N SER A 229 43.84 25.17 -11.55
CA SER A 229 43.41 25.31 -12.96
C SER A 229 43.79 26.65 -13.58
N PRO A 230 43.52 27.82 -12.95
CA PRO A 230 43.94 29.09 -13.52
C PRO A 230 45.46 29.24 -13.60
N THR A 231 46.19 28.67 -12.64
CA THR A 231 47.66 28.70 -12.61
C THR A 231 48.26 27.80 -13.69
N ILE A 232 47.64 26.65 -13.98
CA ILE A 232 48.02 25.75 -15.07
C ILE A 232 47.77 26.44 -16.41
N ILE A 233 46.60 27.05 -16.61
CA ILE A 233 46.30 27.80 -17.84
C ILE A 233 47.28 28.97 -17.99
N ARG A 234 47.60 29.67 -16.90
CA ARG A 234 48.62 30.73 -16.91
C ARG A 234 50.00 30.19 -17.30
N SER A 235 50.39 29.01 -16.83
CA SER A 235 51.66 28.36 -17.20
C SER A 235 51.76 28.00 -18.69
N LEU A 236 50.63 27.90 -19.40
CA LEU A 236 50.58 27.73 -20.86
C LEU A 236 50.85 29.04 -21.64
N GLY A 237 51.02 30.17 -20.96
CA GLY A 237 51.35 31.47 -21.56
C GLY A 237 50.17 32.45 -21.67
N PHE A 238 49.07 32.24 -20.95
CA PHE A 238 47.92 33.17 -20.90
C PHE A 238 48.06 34.20 -19.76
N SER A 239 47.47 35.39 -19.94
CA SER A 239 47.46 36.46 -18.91
C SER A 239 46.60 36.08 -17.69
N LYS A 240 46.77 36.75 -16.55
CA LYS A 240 46.00 36.48 -15.31
C LYS A 240 44.49 36.55 -15.54
N ILE A 241 44.01 37.59 -16.22
CA ILE A 241 42.58 37.79 -16.50
C ILE A 241 42.06 36.75 -17.51
N ASN A 242 42.80 36.52 -18.60
CA ASN A 242 42.40 35.54 -19.61
C ASN A 242 42.40 34.11 -19.06
N SER A 243 43.31 33.78 -18.16
CA SER A 243 43.39 32.43 -17.56
C SER A 243 42.17 32.10 -16.70
N ASN A 244 41.68 33.07 -15.91
CA ASN A 244 40.45 32.91 -15.14
C ASN A 244 39.21 32.80 -16.04
N LEU A 245 39.13 33.63 -17.08
CA LEU A 245 38.01 33.61 -18.02
C LEU A 245 37.97 32.31 -18.82
N LEU A 246 39.12 31.85 -19.32
CA LEU A 246 39.27 30.57 -20.03
C LEU A 246 38.99 29.36 -19.13
N ASN A 247 39.25 29.44 -17.82
CA ASN A 247 38.91 28.37 -16.90
C ASN A 247 37.38 28.10 -16.87
N SER A 248 36.57 29.17 -16.94
CA SER A 248 35.11 29.07 -16.90
C SER A 248 34.51 28.23 -18.04
N VAL A 249 35.18 28.18 -19.20
CA VAL A 249 34.76 27.38 -20.37
C VAL A 249 34.64 25.90 -20.00
N SER A 250 35.58 25.37 -19.22
CA SER A 250 35.53 23.98 -18.75
C SER A 250 34.29 23.72 -17.89
N SER A 251 33.91 24.69 -17.05
CA SER A 251 32.78 24.54 -16.13
C SER A 251 31.43 24.63 -16.83
N PHE A 252 31.28 25.48 -17.86
CA PHE A 252 30.08 25.47 -18.71
C PHE A 252 29.95 24.17 -19.51
N LEU A 253 31.08 23.65 -20.00
CA LEU A 253 31.11 22.38 -20.72
C LEU A 253 30.66 21.21 -19.82
N VAL A 254 31.07 21.19 -18.53
CA VAL A 254 30.56 20.21 -17.54
C VAL A 254 29.04 20.24 -17.47
N VAL A 255 28.43 21.43 -17.41
CA VAL A 255 26.96 21.56 -17.29
C VAL A 255 26.28 20.95 -18.51
N PHE A 256 26.72 21.28 -19.72
CA PHE A 256 26.13 20.72 -20.94
C PHE A 256 26.32 19.19 -21.01
N LEU A 257 27.53 18.70 -20.74
CA LEU A 257 27.84 17.28 -20.79
C LEU A 257 27.11 16.49 -19.70
N SER A 258 26.92 17.05 -18.50
CA SER A 258 26.20 16.39 -17.41
C SER A 258 24.72 16.21 -17.74
N PHE A 259 24.07 17.21 -18.34
CA PHE A 259 22.70 17.08 -18.85
C PHE A 259 22.61 16.04 -19.98
N ALA A 260 23.56 16.06 -20.93
CA ALA A 260 23.57 15.10 -22.03
C ALA A 260 23.75 13.66 -21.55
N MET A 261 24.69 13.42 -20.62
CA MET A 261 24.97 12.12 -20.02
C MET A 261 23.81 11.65 -19.12
N ALA A 262 23.23 12.53 -18.32
CA ALA A 262 22.05 12.21 -17.50
C ALA A 262 20.86 11.81 -18.39
N TRP A 263 20.56 12.60 -19.43
CA TRP A 263 19.50 12.30 -20.39
C TRP A 263 19.73 10.96 -21.12
N ALA A 264 20.96 10.71 -21.57
CA ALA A 264 21.29 9.46 -22.24
C ALA A 264 21.19 8.26 -21.28
N SER A 265 21.59 8.45 -20.02
CA SER A 265 21.51 7.45 -18.96
C SER A 265 20.07 7.12 -18.55
N ASP A 266 19.19 8.12 -18.49
CA ASP A 266 17.76 7.96 -18.26
C ASP A 266 17.11 7.20 -19.42
N LYS A 267 17.47 7.56 -20.65
CA LYS A 267 16.90 6.96 -21.86
C LYS A 267 17.27 5.49 -22.04
N THR A 268 18.52 5.11 -21.73
CA THR A 268 18.95 3.69 -21.86
C THR A 268 18.64 2.85 -20.63
N LYS A 269 18.31 3.47 -19.48
CA LYS A 269 18.18 2.83 -18.17
C LYS A 269 19.42 2.05 -17.71
N GLN A 270 20.57 2.24 -18.35
CA GLN A 270 21.80 1.48 -18.09
C GLN A 270 22.86 2.38 -17.43
N ARG A 271 22.61 2.75 -16.16
CA ARG A 271 23.45 3.69 -15.38
C ARG A 271 24.92 3.29 -15.33
N GLY A 272 25.21 2.01 -15.08
CA GLY A 272 26.58 1.50 -14.96
C GLY A 272 27.43 1.71 -16.22
N LEU A 273 26.86 1.56 -17.41
CA LEU A 273 27.59 1.78 -18.67
C LEU A 273 27.94 3.25 -18.90
N TRP A 274 27.04 4.16 -18.53
CA TRP A 274 27.32 5.60 -18.61
C TRP A 274 28.33 6.08 -17.57
N CYS A 275 28.36 5.44 -16.39
CA CYS A 275 29.45 5.63 -15.43
C CYS A 275 30.80 5.21 -16.02
N MET A 276 30.87 4.08 -16.73
CA MET A 276 32.08 3.65 -17.43
C MET A 276 32.48 4.62 -18.54
N ALA A 277 31.51 5.13 -19.31
CA ALA A 277 31.76 6.14 -20.34
C ALA A 277 32.35 7.44 -19.76
N ALA A 278 31.86 7.88 -18.59
CA ALA A 278 32.41 9.05 -17.89
C ALA A 278 33.88 8.84 -17.50
N PHE A 279 34.22 7.65 -17.00
CA PHE A 279 35.61 7.31 -16.70
C PHE A 279 36.46 7.34 -17.97
N LEU A 280 36.05 6.63 -19.02
CA LEU A 280 36.75 6.56 -20.31
C LEU A 280 37.08 7.95 -20.86
N TRP A 281 36.14 8.89 -20.77
CA TRP A 281 36.34 10.28 -21.17
C TRP A 281 37.54 10.93 -20.47
N SER A 282 37.56 10.94 -19.12
CA SER A 282 38.65 11.56 -18.35
C SER A 282 40.02 10.95 -18.67
N ILE A 283 40.05 9.66 -18.99
CA ILE A 283 41.29 8.93 -19.27
C ILE A 283 41.82 9.27 -20.65
N THR A 284 40.94 9.27 -21.67
CA THR A 284 41.35 9.56 -23.04
C THR A 284 41.99 10.94 -23.13
N PHE A 285 41.38 11.95 -22.49
CA PHE A 285 41.92 13.31 -22.50
C PHE A 285 43.09 13.51 -21.54
N GLY A 286 43.13 12.78 -20.42
CA GLY A 286 44.30 12.74 -19.53
C GLY A 286 45.53 12.16 -20.21
N GLY A 287 45.38 11.00 -20.86
CA GLY A 287 46.44 10.35 -21.63
C GLY A 287 46.90 11.19 -22.82
N ALA A 288 45.98 11.87 -23.51
CA ALA A 288 46.31 12.79 -24.59
C ALA A 288 47.09 14.03 -24.11
N LEU A 289 46.83 14.51 -22.89
CA LEU A 289 47.52 15.68 -22.31
C LEU A 289 48.95 15.36 -21.83
N PHE A 290 49.16 14.17 -21.25
CA PHE A 290 50.47 13.72 -20.75
C PHE A 290 51.31 12.95 -21.79
N GLY A 291 50.76 12.68 -22.98
CA GLY A 291 51.49 12.11 -24.10
C GLY A 291 52.48 13.11 -24.73
N PRO A 292 53.48 12.62 -25.49
CA PRO A 292 54.44 13.47 -26.18
C PRO A 292 53.73 14.34 -27.22
N THR A 293 53.43 15.59 -26.87
CA THR A 293 52.77 16.55 -27.75
C THR A 293 53.52 17.88 -27.78
N ASP A 294 54.33 18.08 -28.82
CA ASP A 294 54.93 19.36 -29.24
C ASP A 294 53.88 20.29 -29.91
N LYS A 295 52.66 20.35 -29.35
CA LYS A 295 51.54 21.07 -29.96
C LYS A 295 51.36 22.47 -29.36
N ASP A 296 50.73 23.34 -30.15
CA ASP A 296 50.38 24.73 -29.83
C ASP A 296 49.64 24.89 -28.49
N LYS A 297 49.81 26.05 -27.85
CA LYS A 297 49.23 26.38 -26.53
C LYS A 297 47.71 26.19 -26.48
N TRP A 298 47.00 26.46 -27.59
CA TRP A 298 45.56 26.27 -27.69
C TRP A 298 45.16 24.79 -27.66
N THR A 299 45.98 23.90 -28.24
CA THR A 299 45.69 22.45 -28.21
C THR A 299 45.82 21.91 -26.79
N LYS A 300 46.85 22.32 -26.06
CA LYS A 300 47.03 21.95 -24.64
C LYS A 300 45.89 22.49 -23.78
N TYR A 301 45.43 23.71 -24.06
CA TYR A 301 44.26 24.29 -23.40
C TYR A 301 42.96 23.52 -23.70
N VAL A 302 42.69 23.15 -24.95
CA VAL A 302 41.49 22.37 -25.30
C VAL A 302 41.50 20.99 -24.65
N LEU A 303 42.65 20.29 -24.67
CA LEU A 303 42.81 18.99 -24.01
C LEU A 303 42.60 19.09 -22.49
N PHE A 304 43.17 20.12 -21.86
CA PHE A 304 42.97 20.41 -20.45
C PHE A 304 41.50 20.71 -20.14
N THR A 305 40.82 21.48 -20.98
CA THR A 305 39.40 21.83 -20.82
C THR A 305 38.50 20.59 -20.92
N LEU A 306 38.77 19.70 -21.89
CA LEU A 306 38.04 18.45 -22.06
C LEU A 306 38.26 17.47 -20.90
N LEU A 307 39.49 17.36 -20.40
CA LEU A 307 39.83 16.59 -19.21
C LEU A 307 39.08 17.12 -17.97
N SER A 308 39.18 18.42 -17.71
CA SER A 308 38.52 19.08 -16.58
C SER A 308 37.00 18.93 -16.63
N SER A 309 36.42 18.91 -17.84
CA SER A 309 34.97 18.73 -18.02
C SER A 309 34.47 17.31 -17.72
N GLY A 310 35.31 16.28 -17.89
CA GLY A 310 34.96 14.88 -17.64
C GLY A 310 34.93 14.50 -16.17
N ASN A 311 35.82 15.09 -15.37
CA ASN A 311 36.08 14.69 -13.99
C ASN A 311 34.89 14.85 -13.03
N ALA A 312 33.83 15.58 -13.40
CA ALA A 312 32.63 15.75 -12.60
C ALA A 312 31.44 14.89 -13.09
N LEU A 313 31.52 14.25 -14.25
CA LEU A 313 30.40 13.53 -14.86
C LEU A 313 30.08 12.22 -14.15
N PHE A 314 31.11 11.52 -13.67
CA PHE A 314 30.93 10.23 -12.99
C PHE A 314 30.14 10.38 -11.68
N GLN A 315 30.50 11.38 -10.87
CA GLN A 315 29.92 11.58 -9.55
C GLN A 315 28.40 11.72 -9.60
N GLY A 316 27.87 12.62 -10.43
CA GLY A 316 26.42 12.80 -10.53
C GLY A 316 25.66 11.54 -10.95
N LEU A 317 26.25 10.70 -11.82
CA LEU A 317 25.66 9.43 -12.23
C LEU A 317 25.72 8.37 -11.11
N ASN A 318 26.84 8.32 -10.37
CA ASN A 318 27.04 7.41 -9.25
C ASN A 318 26.10 7.72 -8.08
N ASP A 319 25.95 9.01 -7.75
CA ASP A 319 25.07 9.51 -6.69
C ASP A 319 23.59 9.18 -7.00
N ALA A 320 23.18 9.41 -8.26
CA ALA A 320 21.85 9.02 -8.73
C ALA A 320 21.63 7.50 -8.70
N TRP A 321 22.65 6.72 -9.05
CA TRP A 321 22.58 5.26 -9.04
C TRP A 321 22.43 4.70 -7.62
N LEU A 322 23.10 5.29 -6.62
CA LEU A 322 22.94 4.94 -5.21
C LEU A 322 21.54 5.32 -4.69
N SER A 323 21.08 6.55 -4.96
CA SER A 323 19.79 7.07 -4.46
C SER A 323 18.58 6.26 -4.93
N ILE A 324 18.60 5.79 -6.19
CA ILE A 324 17.53 4.95 -6.76
C ILE A 324 17.48 3.56 -6.11
N ASN A 325 18.64 3.03 -5.71
CA ASN A 325 18.79 1.69 -5.15
C ASN A 325 18.74 1.65 -3.62
N ALA A 326 18.67 2.80 -2.96
CA ALA A 326 18.50 2.89 -1.52
C ALA A 326 17.13 2.32 -1.13
N ARG A 327 17.15 1.24 -0.34
CA ARG A 327 15.94 0.53 0.11
C ARG A 327 15.26 1.20 1.31
N SER A 328 16.02 1.94 2.11
CA SER A 328 15.49 2.72 3.24
C SER A 328 15.88 4.20 3.13
N PRO A 329 15.09 5.13 3.71
CA PRO A 329 15.45 6.55 3.76
C PRO A 329 16.80 6.81 4.43
N GLU A 330 17.11 6.03 5.48
CA GLU A 330 18.35 6.11 6.25
C GLU A 330 19.57 5.74 5.39
N THR A 331 19.48 4.61 4.68
CA THR A 331 20.55 4.16 3.77
C THR A 331 20.70 5.09 2.57
N GLY A 332 19.63 5.73 2.12
CA GLY A 332 19.67 6.73 1.04
C GLY A 332 20.40 8.00 1.44
N SER A 333 20.02 8.63 2.55
CA SER A 333 20.64 9.90 2.99
C SER A 333 22.07 9.70 3.51
N ILE A 334 22.31 8.68 4.34
CA ILE A 334 23.66 8.40 4.86
C ILE A 334 24.56 7.88 3.74
N GLY A 335 24.00 7.12 2.80
CA GLY A 335 24.73 6.67 1.61
C GLY A 335 25.22 7.84 0.76
N LEU A 336 24.37 8.83 0.49
CA LEU A 336 24.76 10.05 -0.24
C LEU A 336 25.82 10.84 0.54
N ALA A 337 25.70 10.96 1.86
CA ALA A 337 26.71 11.59 2.72
C ALA A 337 28.07 10.90 2.60
N MET A 338 28.09 9.56 2.67
CA MET A 338 29.31 8.75 2.53
C MET A 338 29.97 8.88 1.16
N VAL A 339 29.16 9.10 0.13
CA VAL A 339 29.62 9.32 -1.24
C VAL A 339 30.25 10.70 -1.40
N VAL A 340 29.72 11.73 -0.71
CA VAL A 340 30.35 13.06 -0.60
C VAL A 340 31.64 13.00 0.21
N VAL A 341 31.70 12.21 1.29
CA VAL A 341 32.95 11.96 2.03
C VAL A 341 34.03 11.39 1.12
N GLY A 342 33.70 10.36 0.33
CA GLY A 342 34.63 9.79 -0.65
C GLY A 342 35.13 10.82 -1.67
N SER A 343 34.26 11.75 -2.06
CA SER A 343 34.59 12.82 -3.02
C SER A 343 35.64 13.80 -2.50
N ASN A 344 35.66 14.07 -1.19
CA ASN A 344 36.54 15.08 -0.57
C ASN A 344 37.78 14.48 0.10
N ALA A 345 37.81 13.15 0.34
CA ALA A 345 38.91 12.48 1.01
C ALA A 345 40.21 12.41 0.18
N VAL A 346 40.20 12.77 -1.11
CA VAL A 346 41.43 12.88 -1.89
C VAL A 346 41.99 14.30 -1.86
N THR A 347 42.87 14.55 -0.89
CA THR A 347 43.65 15.78 -0.80
C THR A 347 45.13 15.52 -1.09
N LYS A 348 45.78 16.49 -1.75
CA LYS A 348 47.19 16.43 -2.18
C LYS A 348 48.11 16.59 -0.95
N PRO A 349 49.22 15.85 -0.77
CA PRO A 349 50.13 16.11 0.33
C PRO A 349 50.82 17.49 0.19
N PRO A 350 51.12 18.21 1.30
CA PRO A 350 51.87 19.46 1.26
C PRO A 350 53.28 19.23 0.69
N HIS A 351 53.79 20.22 -0.05
CA HIS A 351 54.97 20.07 -0.91
C HIS A 351 56.29 19.80 -0.15
N ASN A 352 56.31 19.93 1.18
CA ASN A 352 57.49 19.75 2.02
C ASN A 352 57.39 18.55 2.97
N LYS A 353 57.45 17.33 2.40
CA LYS A 353 58.10 16.11 2.94
C LYS A 353 57.65 14.90 2.13
N PRO A 354 58.54 14.14 1.47
CA PRO A 354 58.19 12.93 0.75
C PRO A 354 58.08 11.74 1.70
N THR A 355 57.34 11.84 2.79
CA THR A 355 57.19 10.74 3.76
C THR A 355 56.01 11.02 4.68
N THR A 356 54.91 10.26 4.54
CA THR A 356 53.82 9.96 5.53
C THR A 356 52.39 9.88 4.98
N SER A 357 52.19 9.35 3.77
CA SER A 357 50.98 8.55 3.46
C SER A 357 51.37 7.31 2.65
N PRO A 358 51.92 6.26 3.31
CA PRO A 358 52.65 5.20 2.64
C PRO A 358 51.79 4.19 1.86
N LEU A 359 50.45 4.26 1.87
CA LEU A 359 49.62 3.24 1.21
C LEU A 359 49.04 3.68 -0.14
N LEU A 360 48.55 4.91 -0.27
CA LEU A 360 48.01 5.38 -1.56
C LEU A 360 49.12 5.90 -2.46
N PHE A 361 50.08 6.66 -1.93
CA PHE A 361 51.16 7.22 -2.75
C PHE A 361 52.15 6.14 -3.24
N SER A 362 52.35 5.05 -2.49
CA SER A 362 53.15 3.89 -2.93
C SER A 362 52.45 3.11 -4.05
N LEU A 363 51.12 2.95 -3.99
CA LEU A 363 50.32 2.41 -5.10
C LEU A 363 50.38 3.31 -6.34
N PHE A 364 50.49 4.64 -6.16
CA PHE A 364 50.64 5.60 -7.27
C PHE A 364 52.06 5.66 -7.85
N SER A 365 53.11 5.35 -7.07
CA SER A 365 54.51 5.48 -7.49
C SER A 365 55.20 4.17 -7.93
N LEU A 366 54.54 3.01 -7.76
CA LEU A 366 55.11 1.69 -8.10
C LEU A 366 55.12 1.31 -9.59
N THR A 367 54.78 2.22 -10.52
CA THR A 367 54.97 1.93 -11.95
C THR A 367 55.69 3.07 -12.70
N PRO A 368 56.98 2.87 -13.05
CA PRO A 368 57.75 3.86 -13.78
C PRO A 368 57.53 3.65 -15.27
N LYS A 369 56.46 4.26 -15.81
CA LYS A 369 56.29 4.70 -17.20
C LYS A 369 54.85 5.20 -17.35
N ALA A 370 54.71 6.43 -17.83
CA ALA A 370 53.43 7.10 -18.07
C ALA A 370 52.51 6.20 -18.92
N THR A 371 51.53 5.55 -18.29
CA THR A 371 50.29 4.93 -18.83
C THR A 371 49.64 3.93 -17.84
N SER A 372 50.37 3.39 -16.86
CA SER A 372 49.90 2.22 -16.07
C SER A 372 49.08 2.46 -14.79
N PRO A 373 49.32 3.47 -13.91
CA PRO A 373 48.56 3.56 -12.64
C PRO A 373 47.10 3.98 -12.88
N VAL A 374 46.87 4.81 -13.90
CA VAL A 374 45.53 5.19 -14.33
C VAL A 374 44.82 3.97 -14.93
N SER A 375 45.45 3.21 -15.85
CA SER A 375 44.93 1.92 -16.37
C SER A 375 44.56 0.90 -15.29
N PHE A 376 45.35 0.81 -14.22
CA PHE A 376 45.06 -0.08 -13.10
C PHE A 376 43.80 0.34 -12.32
N LEU A 377 43.66 1.63 -12.03
CA LEU A 377 42.47 2.19 -11.38
C LEU A 377 41.21 2.06 -12.26
N ILE A 378 41.37 2.07 -13.59
CA ILE A 378 40.29 1.86 -14.56
C ILE A 378 39.82 0.42 -14.58
N ASN A 379 40.76 -0.53 -14.60
CA ASN A 379 40.40 -1.95 -14.56
C ASN A 379 39.72 -2.28 -13.23
N ILE A 380 40.18 -1.71 -12.11
CA ILE A 380 39.54 -1.88 -10.80
C ILE A 380 38.16 -1.20 -10.77
N SER A 381 38.03 0.06 -11.17
CA SER A 381 36.74 0.78 -11.15
C SER A 381 35.73 0.19 -12.14
N SER A 382 36.16 -0.18 -13.35
CA SER A 382 35.31 -0.86 -14.34
C SER A 382 34.90 -2.25 -13.87
N PHE A 383 35.81 -3.01 -13.23
CA PHE A 383 35.49 -4.28 -12.59
C PHE A 383 34.46 -4.10 -11.47
N TRP A 384 34.64 -3.12 -10.59
CA TRP A 384 33.68 -2.86 -9.51
C TRP A 384 32.34 -2.34 -10.00
N VAL A 385 32.30 -1.55 -11.07
CA VAL A 385 31.05 -1.12 -11.74
C VAL A 385 30.34 -2.32 -12.38
N LEU A 386 31.08 -3.23 -13.03
CA LEU A 386 30.53 -4.48 -13.58
C LEU A 386 30.02 -5.43 -12.48
N VAL A 387 30.76 -5.55 -11.38
CA VAL A 387 30.35 -6.31 -10.20
C VAL A 387 29.07 -5.72 -9.63
N MET A 388 29.01 -4.40 -9.41
CA MET A 388 27.81 -3.69 -8.96
C MET A 388 26.62 -3.90 -9.91
N TYR A 389 26.84 -3.76 -11.21
CA TYR A 389 25.81 -3.97 -12.23
C TYR A 389 25.26 -5.41 -12.18
N ARG A 390 26.13 -6.41 -12.01
CA ARG A 390 25.72 -7.82 -11.85
C ARG A 390 25.02 -8.09 -10.52
N MET A 391 25.47 -7.48 -9.42
CA MET A 391 24.87 -7.64 -8.10
C MET A 391 23.44 -7.07 -8.06
N TYR A 392 23.25 -5.86 -8.59
CA TYR A 392 21.91 -5.26 -8.67
C TYR A 392 20.98 -6.01 -9.63
N ASN A 393 21.50 -6.63 -10.69
CA ASN A 393 20.69 -7.46 -11.57
C ASN A 393 20.38 -8.85 -10.98
N ARG A 394 21.26 -9.44 -10.16
CA ARG A 394 21.00 -10.71 -9.45
C ARG A 394 19.92 -10.58 -8.38
N ASP A 395 19.87 -9.47 -7.65
CA ASP A 395 18.79 -9.22 -6.68
C ASP A 395 17.42 -8.97 -7.34
N GLY A 396 17.40 -8.74 -8.67
CA GLY A 396 16.19 -8.48 -9.45
C GLY A 396 15.46 -9.72 -9.97
N THR A 397 15.97 -10.94 -9.75
CA THR A 397 15.32 -12.20 -10.17
C THR A 397 14.48 -12.86 -9.07
N GLY A 398 14.44 -12.29 -7.87
CA GLY A 398 13.44 -12.63 -6.85
C GLY A 398 12.27 -11.66 -6.96
N ASN A 399 11.03 -12.17 -6.99
CA ASN A 399 9.76 -11.44 -7.01
C ASN A 399 9.81 -10.06 -6.32
N ASN A 400 10.04 -9.01 -7.09
CA ASN A 400 10.13 -7.65 -6.57
C ASN A 400 9.10 -6.77 -7.33
N PRO A 401 7.96 -6.41 -6.70
CA PRO A 401 6.91 -5.61 -7.35
C PRO A 401 7.37 -4.16 -7.67
N SER A 402 8.53 -3.74 -7.15
CA SER A 402 9.10 -2.40 -7.26
C SER A 402 9.75 -2.05 -8.62
N ARG A 403 10.02 -3.05 -9.48
CA ARG A 403 10.55 -2.82 -10.84
C ARG A 403 9.44 -2.64 -11.89
N SER A 404 8.34 -3.38 -11.77
CA SER A 404 7.20 -3.35 -12.71
C SER A 404 6.60 -1.95 -12.90
N LEU A 405 6.47 -1.17 -11.83
CA LEU A 405 5.87 0.18 -11.88
C LEU A 405 6.81 1.27 -12.46
N ARG A 406 8.14 1.12 -12.34
CA ARG A 406 9.14 2.05 -12.93
C ARG A 406 9.52 1.69 -14.37
N ASP A 407 9.11 0.51 -14.83
CA ASP A 407 9.25 0.08 -16.22
C ASP A 407 8.11 0.49 -17.14
N LEU A 408 7.03 1.06 -16.58
CA LEU A 408 6.13 1.91 -17.36
C LEU A 408 6.94 3.11 -17.86
N LEU A 409 7.13 3.18 -19.19
CA LEU A 409 7.70 4.34 -19.88
C LEU A 409 7.13 5.62 -19.26
N PRO A 410 7.93 6.68 -19.04
CA PRO A 410 7.33 8.00 -18.87
C PRO A 410 6.42 8.16 -20.08
N LEU A 411 5.14 8.44 -19.84
CA LEU A 411 4.17 8.77 -20.89
C LEU A 411 4.76 9.94 -21.67
N SER A 412 5.56 9.62 -22.69
CA SER A 412 5.95 10.53 -23.73
C SER A 412 4.62 10.88 -24.36
N ILE A 413 4.08 12.05 -24.04
CA ILE A 413 2.99 12.65 -24.78
C ILE A 413 3.43 12.54 -26.24
N PRO A 414 2.81 11.67 -27.06
CA PRO A 414 3.26 11.52 -28.42
C PRO A 414 3.05 12.89 -29.06
N LYS A 415 4.14 13.50 -29.57
CA LYS A 415 4.03 14.61 -30.51
C LYS A 415 3.01 14.17 -31.54
N LYS A 416 1.87 14.87 -31.59
CA LYS A 416 0.77 14.63 -32.53
C LYS A 416 1.33 14.43 -33.95
N ARG A 417 1.56 13.19 -34.34
CA ARG A 417 1.47 12.78 -35.75
C ARG A 417 0.00 12.49 -35.95
N LYS A 418 -0.68 13.35 -36.72
CA LYS A 418 -2.04 13.06 -37.22
C LYS A 418 -1.98 11.68 -37.89
N PRO A 419 -2.68 10.65 -37.38
CA PRO A 419 -2.83 9.44 -38.13
C PRO A 419 -3.74 9.75 -39.32
N LYS A 420 -3.33 9.37 -40.53
CA LYS A 420 -4.26 9.23 -41.66
C LYS A 420 -5.28 8.16 -41.24
N MET A 421 -6.49 8.59 -40.92
CA MET A 421 -7.61 7.69 -40.65
C MET A 421 -7.93 6.92 -41.93
N SER A 422 -7.88 5.59 -41.86
CA SER A 422 -8.52 4.72 -42.85
C SER A 422 -10.03 4.86 -42.67
N GLU A 423 -10.72 5.32 -43.73
CA GLU A 423 -12.14 5.69 -43.80
C GLU A 423 -13.17 4.55 -43.60
N LYS A 424 -12.81 3.42 -42.98
CA LYS A 424 -13.79 2.34 -42.71
C LYS A 424 -13.87 2.03 -41.22
N PRO A 425 -14.99 2.33 -40.52
CA PRO A 425 -15.19 1.89 -39.15
C PRO A 425 -15.19 0.36 -39.10
N SER A 426 -14.54 -0.20 -38.09
CA SER A 426 -14.53 -1.65 -37.84
C SER A 426 -15.96 -2.17 -37.68
N ARG A 427 -16.24 -3.36 -38.24
CA ARG A 427 -17.59 -3.96 -38.36
C ARG A 427 -18.40 -4.07 -37.06
N LEU A 428 -17.75 -4.05 -35.89
CA LEU A 428 -18.40 -4.06 -34.58
C LEU A 428 -19.05 -2.72 -34.23
N LEU A 429 -18.39 -1.59 -34.57
CA LEU A 429 -18.85 -0.23 -34.28
C LEU A 429 -20.05 0.17 -35.15
N SER A 430 -20.30 -0.56 -36.24
CA SER A 430 -21.48 -0.39 -37.10
C SER A 430 -22.71 -1.17 -36.63
N CYS A 431 -22.59 -2.03 -35.61
CA CYS A 431 -23.73 -2.78 -35.08
C CYS A 431 -24.58 -1.92 -34.12
N PRO A 432 -25.89 -2.19 -33.98
CA PRO A 432 -26.73 -1.65 -32.91
C PRO A 432 -26.12 -1.85 -31.52
N ILE A 433 -26.39 -0.92 -30.60
CA ILE A 433 -25.76 -0.89 -29.28
C ILE A 433 -26.13 -2.10 -28.44
N GLU A 434 -27.29 -2.70 -28.69
CA GLU A 434 -27.77 -3.93 -28.05
C GLU A 434 -26.87 -5.12 -28.40
N ILE A 435 -26.48 -5.24 -29.66
CA ILE A 435 -25.57 -6.30 -30.13
C ILE A 435 -24.16 -6.07 -29.57
N GLN A 436 -23.72 -4.80 -29.51
CA GLN A 436 -22.43 -4.47 -28.92
C GLN A 436 -22.40 -4.82 -27.43
N LEU A 437 -23.43 -4.46 -26.65
CA LEU A 437 -23.55 -4.80 -25.24
C LEU A 437 -23.58 -6.31 -25.02
N HIS A 438 -24.34 -7.04 -25.84
CA HIS A 438 -24.44 -8.49 -25.69
C HIS A 438 -23.11 -9.20 -25.98
N VAL A 439 -22.34 -8.73 -26.97
CA VAL A 439 -20.98 -9.24 -27.22
C VAL A 439 -20.04 -8.91 -26.05
N LEU A 440 -20.14 -7.69 -25.49
CA LEU A 440 -19.30 -7.26 -24.37
C LEU A 440 -19.60 -8.02 -23.07
N GLU A 441 -20.82 -8.52 -22.86
CA GLU A 441 -21.14 -9.39 -21.71
C GLU A 441 -20.33 -10.70 -21.69
N PHE A 442 -19.88 -11.20 -22.85
CA PHE A 442 -19.05 -12.40 -22.94
C PHE A 442 -17.54 -12.14 -22.85
N VAL A 443 -17.11 -10.86 -22.81
CA VAL A 443 -15.70 -10.50 -22.73
C VAL A 443 -15.24 -10.53 -21.27
N PRO A 444 -14.10 -11.18 -20.95
CA PRO A 444 -13.57 -11.19 -19.59
C PRO A 444 -13.24 -9.77 -19.10
N ARG A 445 -13.33 -9.53 -17.78
CA ARG A 445 -13.11 -8.19 -17.17
C ARG A 445 -11.82 -7.51 -17.62
N GLU A 446 -10.72 -8.26 -17.70
CA GLU A 446 -9.42 -7.74 -18.19
C GLU A 446 -9.52 -7.19 -19.63
N GLY A 447 -10.25 -7.90 -20.49
CA GLY A 447 -10.55 -7.48 -21.85
C GLY A 447 -11.45 -6.25 -21.90
N LEU A 448 -12.45 -6.15 -21.02
CA LEU A 448 -13.31 -4.97 -20.91
C LEU A 448 -12.54 -3.72 -20.45
N VAL A 449 -11.63 -3.86 -19.49
CA VAL A 449 -10.73 -2.79 -19.05
C VAL A 449 -9.84 -2.34 -20.21
N ALA A 450 -9.20 -3.28 -20.90
CA ALA A 450 -8.38 -2.96 -22.07
C ALA A 450 -9.19 -2.23 -23.16
N LEU A 451 -10.40 -2.70 -23.47
CA LEU A 451 -11.29 -2.07 -24.45
C LEU A 451 -11.73 -0.65 -24.04
N SER A 452 -11.94 -0.42 -22.74
CA SER A 452 -12.28 0.93 -22.23
C SER A 452 -11.15 1.95 -22.44
N CYS A 453 -9.89 1.49 -22.53
CA CYS A 453 -8.73 2.35 -22.76
C CYS A 453 -8.47 2.63 -24.26
N VAL A 454 -9.14 1.93 -25.18
CA VAL A 454 -8.86 2.01 -26.63
C VAL A 454 -9.58 3.17 -27.32
N ASN A 455 -10.87 3.39 -27.05
CA ASN A 455 -11.69 4.40 -27.72
C ASN A 455 -12.77 4.94 -26.78
N LYS A 456 -13.06 6.26 -26.84
CA LYS A 456 -14.12 6.91 -26.06
C LYS A 456 -15.52 6.29 -26.24
N HIS A 457 -15.86 5.86 -27.46
CA HIS A 457 -17.15 5.22 -27.72
C HIS A 457 -17.23 3.84 -27.06
N LEU A 458 -16.19 3.02 -27.24
CA LEU A 458 -16.10 1.72 -26.55
C LEU A 458 -16.08 1.92 -25.03
N ALA A 459 -15.35 2.91 -24.52
CA ALA A 459 -15.35 3.28 -23.10
C ALA A 459 -16.75 3.61 -22.59
N SER A 460 -17.55 4.36 -23.34
CA SER A 460 -18.92 4.71 -22.93
C SER A 460 -19.85 3.49 -22.84
N ILE A 461 -19.57 2.42 -23.56
CA ILE A 461 -20.37 1.19 -23.59
C ILE A 461 -19.81 0.15 -22.60
N THR A 462 -18.48 0.04 -22.47
CA THR A 462 -17.82 -0.94 -21.58
C THR A 462 -17.80 -0.51 -20.12
N GLN A 463 -17.74 0.80 -19.82
CA GLN A 463 -17.70 1.28 -18.43
C GLN A 463 -18.93 0.88 -17.61
N PRO A 464 -20.18 1.04 -18.09
CA PRO A 464 -21.36 0.57 -17.37
C PRO A 464 -21.34 -0.95 -17.10
N VAL A 465 -20.87 -1.74 -18.07
CA VAL A 465 -20.76 -3.20 -17.94
C VAL A 465 -19.70 -3.58 -16.89
N LEU A 466 -18.57 -2.87 -16.87
CA LEU A 466 -17.50 -3.08 -15.90
C LEU A 466 -17.92 -2.75 -14.47
N HIS A 467 -18.73 -1.71 -14.29
CA HIS A 467 -19.22 -1.25 -12.98
C HIS A 467 -20.53 -1.93 -12.56
N ARG A 468 -21.00 -2.92 -13.31
CA ARG A 468 -22.21 -3.70 -12.96
C ARG A 468 -22.05 -4.44 -11.64
N ASP A 469 -20.86 -5.03 -11.40
CA ASP A 469 -20.51 -5.61 -10.10
C ASP A 469 -19.36 -4.84 -9.47
N VAL A 470 -19.65 -4.30 -8.29
CA VAL A 470 -18.71 -3.55 -7.46
C VAL A 470 -18.40 -4.43 -6.26
N ASP A 471 -17.12 -4.82 -6.16
CA ASP A 471 -16.61 -5.65 -5.08
C ASP A 471 -15.57 -4.84 -4.28
N VAL A 472 -15.87 -4.59 -3.01
CA VAL A 472 -15.04 -3.81 -2.10
C VAL A 472 -14.47 -4.76 -1.06
N ASN A 473 -13.17 -5.05 -1.18
CA ASN A 473 -12.45 -5.89 -0.24
C ASN A 473 -11.49 -5.06 0.65
N CYS A 474 -11.57 -5.27 1.96
CA CYS A 474 -10.67 -4.71 2.96
C CYS A 474 -9.76 -5.81 3.55
N PRO A 475 -8.51 -5.98 3.07
CA PRO A 475 -7.60 -7.02 3.56
C PRO A 475 -7.04 -6.75 4.96
N ARG A 476 -6.56 -7.82 5.60
CA ARG A 476 -6.10 -7.94 7.02
C ARG A 476 -4.92 -7.03 7.44
N VAL A 477 -4.37 -6.23 6.53
CA VAL A 477 -3.09 -5.54 6.72
C VAL A 477 -3.33 -4.13 7.29
N SER A 478 -3.12 -4.02 8.60
CA SER A 478 -2.90 -2.79 9.38
C SER A 478 -3.85 -1.62 9.07
N PHE A 479 -4.82 -1.48 9.95
CA PHE A 479 -5.79 -0.38 10.10
C PHE A 479 -5.27 1.06 9.99
N GLN A 480 -3.96 1.28 9.94
CA GLN A 480 -3.42 2.63 9.86
C GLN A 480 -3.48 3.21 8.44
N HIS A 481 -3.47 2.41 7.35
CA HIS A 481 -3.21 2.99 6.01
C HIS A 481 -3.98 2.47 4.79
N HIS A 482 -4.90 1.50 4.86
CA HIS A 482 -5.49 0.89 3.64
C HIS A 482 -7.02 1.00 3.47
N ALA A 483 -7.71 1.93 4.13
CA ALA A 483 -9.14 2.18 3.89
C ALA A 483 -9.43 2.97 2.57
N ALA A 484 -8.53 2.89 1.59
CA ALA A 484 -8.62 3.53 0.28
C ALA A 484 -9.71 2.97 -0.67
N PRO A 485 -10.02 1.65 -0.70
CA PRO A 485 -10.96 1.09 -1.68
C PRO A 485 -12.37 1.67 -1.55
N LEU A 486 -12.90 1.74 -0.33
CA LEU A 486 -14.27 2.18 -0.08
C LEU A 486 -14.48 3.66 -0.44
N VAL A 487 -13.48 4.50 -0.13
CA VAL A 487 -13.46 5.92 -0.51
C VAL A 487 -13.40 6.11 -2.02
N LEU A 488 -12.54 5.36 -2.72
CA LEU A 488 -12.41 5.47 -4.17
C LEU A 488 -13.70 5.11 -4.89
N VAL A 489 -14.37 4.05 -4.45
CA VAL A 489 -15.67 3.66 -5.02
C VAL A 489 -16.71 4.72 -4.69
N LEU A 490 -16.81 5.17 -3.44
CA LEU A 490 -17.76 6.22 -3.06
C LEU A 490 -17.55 7.51 -3.87
N ARG A 491 -16.30 7.96 -4.01
CA ARG A 491 -15.94 9.14 -4.82
C ARG A 491 -16.34 8.98 -6.28
N THR A 492 -16.14 7.78 -6.83
CA THR A 492 -16.54 7.46 -8.19
C THR A 492 -18.06 7.53 -8.35
N LEU A 493 -18.82 6.93 -7.42
CA LEU A 493 -20.28 6.97 -7.43
C LEU A 493 -20.84 8.39 -7.26
N LEU A 494 -20.24 9.22 -6.39
CA LEU A 494 -20.60 10.63 -6.21
C LEU A 494 -20.28 11.50 -7.43
N SER A 495 -19.16 11.21 -8.13
CA SER A 495 -18.70 12.01 -9.28
C SER A 495 -19.38 11.60 -10.59
N ARG A 496 -19.80 10.34 -10.72
CA ARG A 496 -20.36 9.74 -11.94
C ARG A 496 -21.70 9.04 -11.65
N PRO A 497 -22.81 9.80 -11.57
CA PRO A 497 -24.13 9.23 -11.29
C PRO A 497 -24.62 8.29 -12.41
N ASP A 498 -24.11 8.45 -13.63
CA ASP A 498 -24.35 7.54 -14.76
C ASP A 498 -23.83 6.12 -14.49
N LEU A 499 -22.65 6.01 -13.86
CA LEU A 499 -22.08 4.71 -13.47
C LEU A 499 -22.79 4.14 -12.24
N ALA A 500 -23.19 4.99 -11.29
CA ALA A 500 -23.95 4.56 -10.12
C ALA A 500 -25.29 3.89 -10.50
N GLN A 501 -25.94 4.36 -11.56
CA GLN A 501 -27.15 3.72 -12.10
C GLN A 501 -26.90 2.37 -12.79
N ALA A 502 -25.67 2.07 -13.18
CA ALA A 502 -25.32 0.80 -13.84
C ALA A 502 -25.04 -0.34 -12.84
N VAL A 503 -24.76 0.00 -11.57
CA VAL A 503 -24.46 -0.97 -10.52
C VAL A 503 -25.67 -1.87 -10.24
N GLN A 504 -25.47 -3.19 -10.32
CA GLN A 504 -26.47 -4.21 -10.01
C GLN A 504 -26.04 -5.10 -8.84
N HIS A 505 -24.75 -5.33 -8.64
CA HIS A 505 -24.25 -6.22 -7.62
C HIS A 505 -23.26 -5.47 -6.72
N LEU A 506 -23.62 -5.28 -5.45
CA LEU A 506 -22.76 -4.69 -4.43
C LEU A 506 -22.26 -5.77 -3.48
N ARG A 507 -20.95 -5.90 -3.36
CA ARG A 507 -20.30 -6.82 -2.42
C ARG A 507 -19.29 -6.06 -1.56
N PHE A 508 -19.43 -6.17 -0.26
CA PHE A 508 -18.52 -5.61 0.73
C PHE A 508 -17.96 -6.74 1.59
N ASP A 509 -16.66 -6.99 1.55
CA ASP A 509 -15.97 -8.13 2.19
C ASP A 509 -14.70 -7.65 2.91
N GLY A 510 -14.29 -8.25 4.03
CA GLY A 510 -13.09 -7.79 4.76
C GLY A 510 -12.67 -8.65 5.96
N TYR A 511 -11.37 -8.61 6.30
CA TYR A 511 -10.72 -9.42 7.35
C TYR A 511 -10.28 -8.56 8.54
N ASP A 512 -10.78 -8.77 9.77
CA ASP A 512 -10.30 -7.89 10.86
C ASP A 512 -10.63 -8.25 12.33
N PHE A 513 -10.54 -9.50 12.76
CA PHE A 513 -10.92 -9.82 14.16
C PHE A 513 -9.87 -10.43 15.07
N VAL A 514 -8.62 -10.63 14.63
CA VAL A 514 -7.60 -11.24 15.50
C VAL A 514 -6.96 -10.26 16.51
N GLU A 515 -7.19 -8.93 16.43
CA GLU A 515 -6.54 -7.96 17.34
C GLU A 515 -7.43 -6.86 17.95
N ARG A 516 -8.77 -6.90 17.77
CA ARG A 516 -9.64 -5.83 18.29
C ARG A 516 -9.91 -5.97 19.79
N ARG A 517 -9.60 -4.93 20.57
CA ARG A 517 -10.13 -4.77 21.93
C ARG A 517 -11.63 -4.47 21.84
N LEU A 518 -12.43 -5.31 22.51
CA LEU A 518 -13.90 -5.44 22.54
C LEU A 518 -14.77 -4.16 22.66
N ASN A 519 -14.20 -2.97 22.87
CA ASN A 519 -14.94 -1.73 23.22
C ASN A 519 -14.77 -0.56 22.22
N GLN A 520 -14.09 -0.74 21.09
CA GLN A 520 -13.94 0.31 20.08
C GLN A 520 -14.78 0.01 18.85
N LEU A 521 -15.70 0.93 18.53
CA LEU A 521 -16.40 0.95 17.24
C LEU A 521 -15.37 1.00 16.11
N PRO A 522 -15.67 0.44 14.92
CA PRO A 522 -14.83 0.62 13.74
C PRO A 522 -14.88 2.10 13.32
N THR A 523 -14.14 2.95 14.02
CA THR A 523 -13.87 4.31 13.60
C THR A 523 -12.75 4.20 12.59
N THR A 524 -13.12 4.10 11.32
CA THR A 524 -12.14 4.39 10.28
C THR A 524 -11.72 5.85 10.45
N PRO A 525 -10.42 6.16 10.61
CA PRO A 525 -9.99 7.54 10.61
C PRO A 525 -10.46 8.17 9.29
N ILE A 526 -11.12 9.32 9.35
CA ILE A 526 -11.69 9.98 8.17
C ILE A 526 -10.57 10.41 7.22
N PHE A 527 -10.23 9.50 6.32
CA PHE A 527 -10.23 9.58 4.86
C PHE A 527 -9.81 10.89 4.18
N HIS A 528 -8.96 10.74 3.16
CA HIS A 528 -8.69 11.71 2.09
C HIS A 528 -9.92 11.93 1.16
N LEU A 529 -11.08 12.31 1.71
CA LEU A 529 -12.20 12.87 0.92
C LEU A 529 -12.01 14.39 0.85
N THR A 530 -12.08 14.95 -0.35
CA THR A 530 -12.04 16.41 -0.54
C THR A 530 -13.26 17.05 0.14
N ASP A 531 -13.15 18.30 0.57
CA ASP A 531 -14.28 19.01 1.18
C ASP A 531 -15.48 19.13 0.21
N GLU A 532 -15.22 19.14 -1.10
CA GLU A 532 -16.25 19.09 -2.14
C GLU A 532 -17.01 17.75 -2.16
N ASP A 533 -16.29 16.62 -2.08
CA ASP A 533 -16.91 15.29 -2.04
C ASP A 533 -17.75 15.11 -0.76
N LYS A 534 -17.25 15.60 0.38
CA LYS A 534 -18.02 15.61 1.64
C LYS A 534 -19.28 16.45 1.52
N LEU A 535 -19.20 17.61 0.89
CA LEU A 535 -20.36 18.48 0.68
C LEU A 535 -21.42 17.80 -0.21
N LYS A 536 -21.01 17.17 -1.32
CA LYS A 536 -21.90 16.41 -2.21
C LYS A 536 -22.59 15.26 -1.47
N ALA A 537 -21.84 14.51 -0.67
CA ALA A 537 -22.40 13.43 0.15
C ALA A 537 -23.42 13.94 1.17
N VAL A 538 -23.10 15.00 1.90
CA VAL A 538 -24.02 15.60 2.90
C VAL A 538 -25.26 16.20 2.24
N GLN A 539 -25.12 16.84 1.08
CA GLN A 539 -26.25 17.34 0.31
C GLN A 539 -27.16 16.21 -0.18
N PHE A 540 -26.58 15.10 -0.65
CA PHE A 540 -27.34 13.92 -1.06
C PHE A 540 -28.10 13.30 0.13
N ILE A 541 -27.44 13.10 1.28
CA ILE A 541 -28.10 12.56 2.48
C ILE A 541 -29.26 13.45 2.92
N LYS A 542 -29.08 14.77 2.89
CA LYS A 542 -30.17 15.73 3.19
C LYS A 542 -31.31 15.66 2.18
N ALA A 543 -31.01 15.43 0.90
CA ALA A 543 -32.02 15.30 -0.15
C ALA A 543 -32.90 14.05 -0.01
N LEU A 544 -32.45 13.01 0.71
CA LEU A 544 -33.26 11.83 1.02
C LEU A 544 -34.42 12.15 1.97
N ASP A 545 -34.37 13.29 2.68
CA ASP A 545 -35.43 13.77 3.58
C ASP A 545 -35.76 12.77 4.71
N LEU A 546 -34.72 12.17 5.30
CA LEU A 546 -34.85 11.21 6.40
C LEU A 546 -34.79 11.93 7.75
N TYR A 547 -35.62 11.51 8.72
CA TYR A 547 -35.73 12.13 10.06
C TYR A 547 -34.37 12.22 10.79
N GLN A 548 -33.55 11.17 10.73
CA GLN A 548 -32.18 11.15 11.28
C GLN A 548 -31.10 11.45 10.22
N GLY A 549 -31.46 12.05 9.09
CA GLY A 549 -30.53 12.36 8.00
C GLY A 549 -29.40 13.29 8.43
N LEU A 550 -29.64 14.19 9.39
CA LEU A 550 -28.59 15.04 9.96
C LEU A 550 -27.59 14.24 10.83
N ASP A 551 -28.08 13.26 11.58
CA ASP A 551 -27.22 12.41 12.41
C ASP A 551 -26.44 11.41 11.54
N TRP A 552 -27.06 10.91 10.47
CA TRP A 552 -26.37 10.16 9.42
C TRP A 552 -25.26 11.01 8.77
N ALA A 553 -25.53 12.27 8.42
CA ALA A 553 -24.52 13.16 7.88
C ALA A 553 -23.37 13.42 8.88
N LYS A 554 -23.66 13.58 10.17
CA LYS A 554 -22.63 13.70 11.22
C LYS A 554 -21.81 12.41 11.37
N ALA A 555 -22.45 11.26 11.31
CA ALA A 555 -21.80 9.94 11.35
C ALA A 555 -20.90 9.69 10.15
N PHE A 556 -21.34 10.10 8.96
CA PHE A 556 -20.54 10.12 7.75
C PHE A 556 -19.30 10.99 7.91
N LEU A 557 -19.46 12.22 8.43
CA LEU A 557 -18.33 13.11 8.71
C LEU A 557 -17.40 12.58 9.81
N LYS A 558 -17.91 11.71 10.70
CA LYS A 558 -17.12 10.97 11.71
C LYS A 558 -16.43 9.72 11.16
N GLY A 559 -16.72 9.33 9.92
CA GLY A 559 -16.13 8.15 9.29
C GLY A 559 -16.67 6.84 9.85
N GLN A 560 -17.96 6.76 10.16
CA GLN A 560 -18.59 5.48 10.52
C GLN A 560 -18.78 4.61 9.27
N VAL A 561 -18.37 3.34 9.33
CA VAL A 561 -18.41 2.41 8.18
C VAL A 561 -19.84 2.20 7.65
N ASP A 562 -20.80 1.97 8.54
CA ASP A 562 -22.23 1.82 8.20
C ASP A 562 -22.75 3.01 7.38
N SER A 563 -22.40 4.22 7.81
CA SER A 563 -22.86 5.45 7.14
C SER A 563 -22.36 5.55 5.69
N LEU A 564 -21.16 5.02 5.41
CA LEU A 564 -20.55 5.00 4.09
C LEU A 564 -21.18 3.92 3.21
N VAL A 565 -21.30 2.69 3.72
CA VAL A 565 -21.94 1.58 3.01
C VAL A 565 -23.38 1.93 2.66
N SER A 566 -24.13 2.47 3.62
CA SER A 566 -25.51 2.92 3.43
C SER A 566 -25.62 4.01 2.37
N LEU A 567 -24.64 4.92 2.29
CA LEU A 567 -24.63 5.97 1.28
C LEU A 567 -24.38 5.38 -0.13
N MET A 568 -23.51 4.40 -0.24
CA MET A 568 -23.24 3.71 -1.52
C MET A 568 -24.47 2.92 -1.99
N VAL A 569 -25.20 2.27 -1.08
CA VAL A 569 -26.49 1.63 -1.38
C VAL A 569 -27.51 2.68 -1.83
N ALA A 570 -27.59 3.83 -1.13
CA ALA A 570 -28.49 4.92 -1.50
C ALA A 570 -28.16 5.59 -2.86
N LEU A 571 -26.91 5.51 -3.32
CA LEU A 571 -26.48 6.02 -4.63
C LEU A 571 -26.80 5.05 -5.79
N THR A 572 -27.18 3.79 -5.52
CA THR A 572 -27.27 2.72 -6.53
C THR A 572 -28.71 2.19 -6.70
N PRO A 573 -29.59 2.92 -7.41
CA PRO A 573 -31.03 2.63 -7.44
C PRO A 573 -31.43 1.32 -8.16
N LYS A 574 -30.56 0.74 -8.98
CA LYS A 574 -30.81 -0.49 -9.75
C LYS A 574 -30.15 -1.74 -9.16
N VAL A 575 -29.72 -1.67 -7.90
CA VAL A 575 -29.09 -2.79 -7.21
C VAL A 575 -30.04 -4.00 -7.15
N ARG A 576 -29.51 -5.17 -7.54
CA ARG A 576 -30.17 -6.49 -7.55
C ARG A 576 -29.66 -7.41 -6.45
N SER A 577 -28.38 -7.30 -6.09
CA SER A 577 -27.83 -8.06 -4.96
C SER A 577 -26.95 -7.21 -4.04
N ILE A 578 -27.09 -7.42 -2.74
CA ILE A 578 -26.24 -6.82 -1.71
C ILE A 578 -25.63 -7.95 -0.88
N TYR A 579 -24.31 -7.95 -0.74
CA TYR A 579 -23.55 -8.82 0.17
C TYR A 579 -22.75 -7.96 1.14
N LEU A 580 -22.98 -8.16 2.44
CA LEU A 580 -22.21 -7.58 3.54
C LEU A 580 -21.51 -8.71 4.29
N GLY A 581 -20.19 -8.73 4.24
CA GLY A 581 -19.36 -9.63 5.02
C GLY A 581 -19.19 -9.16 6.46
N GLU A 582 -18.49 -9.99 7.24
CA GLU A 582 -18.27 -9.86 8.69
C GLU A 582 -17.99 -8.43 9.15
N PHE A 583 -16.98 -7.77 8.58
CA PHE A 583 -16.58 -6.42 8.96
C PHE A 583 -17.67 -5.35 8.74
N PHE A 584 -18.46 -5.48 7.68
CA PHE A 584 -19.47 -4.48 7.27
C PHE A 584 -20.85 -4.71 7.87
N SER A 585 -21.07 -5.89 8.45
CA SER A 585 -22.33 -6.30 9.05
C SER A 585 -22.46 -5.96 10.55
N VAL A 586 -21.41 -5.42 11.18
CA VAL A 586 -21.34 -5.18 12.64
C VAL A 586 -22.37 -4.14 13.10
N GLU A 587 -22.47 -3.03 12.38
CA GLU A 587 -23.48 -1.98 12.60
C GLU A 587 -24.18 -1.67 11.28
N ILE A 588 -25.50 -1.78 11.22
CA ILE A 588 -26.31 -1.52 10.01
C ILE A 588 -27.49 -0.56 10.27
N CYS A 589 -27.31 0.39 11.19
CA CYS A 589 -28.30 1.36 11.62
C CYS A 589 -28.84 2.24 10.48
N TYR A 590 -27.96 2.78 9.64
CA TYR A 590 -28.35 3.66 8.53
C TYR A 590 -28.93 2.88 7.35
N LEU A 591 -28.43 1.67 7.11
CA LEU A 591 -28.96 0.80 6.06
C LEU A 591 -30.39 0.38 6.40
N ARG A 592 -30.64 0.04 7.66
CA ARG A 592 -31.97 -0.21 8.19
C ARG A 592 -32.91 0.99 7.95
N MET A 593 -32.45 2.20 8.30
CA MET A 593 -33.22 3.42 8.07
C MET A 593 -33.55 3.65 6.59
N LEU A 594 -32.61 3.34 5.70
CA LEU A 594 -32.80 3.45 4.25
C LEU A 594 -33.86 2.47 3.73
N LEU A 595 -33.92 1.26 4.28
CA LEU A 595 -34.87 0.22 3.85
C LEU A 595 -36.28 0.41 4.41
N SER A 596 -36.43 1.10 5.56
CA SER A 596 -37.72 1.25 6.23
C SER A 596 -37.89 2.61 6.94
N PRO A 597 -38.00 3.73 6.19
CA PRO A 597 -38.08 5.08 6.75
C PRO A 597 -39.34 5.32 7.61
N GLU A 598 -40.44 4.61 7.35
CA GLU A 598 -41.74 4.81 8.02
C GLU A 598 -41.76 4.38 9.51
N ASN A 599 -40.83 3.54 9.96
CA ASN A 599 -40.80 3.02 11.34
C ASN A 599 -40.41 4.07 12.40
N PHE A 600 -39.89 5.22 11.98
CA PHE A 600 -39.43 6.26 12.90
C PHE A 600 -40.52 7.29 13.24
N GLY A 601 -41.79 7.01 12.88
CA GLY A 601 -42.96 7.76 13.36
C GLY A 601 -43.10 9.18 12.79
N THR A 602 -42.43 9.50 11.68
CA THR A 602 -42.46 10.83 11.05
C THR A 602 -42.55 10.73 9.52
N PRO A 603 -43.27 11.63 8.83
CA PRO A 603 -43.30 11.66 7.38
C PRO A 603 -41.92 12.10 6.86
N GLY A 604 -41.17 11.19 6.25
CA GLY A 604 -39.84 11.42 5.67
C GLY A 604 -39.40 10.24 4.80
N GLY A 605 -38.47 10.46 3.87
CA GLY A 605 -37.97 9.42 2.96
C GLY A 605 -38.66 9.33 1.60
N SER A 606 -39.44 10.35 1.19
CA SER A 606 -40.16 10.38 -0.10
C SER A 606 -39.23 10.22 -1.33
N ASN A 607 -37.98 10.64 -1.19
CA ASN A 607 -36.96 10.60 -2.25
C ASN A 607 -36.08 9.34 -2.21
N VAL A 608 -36.29 8.44 -1.25
CA VAL A 608 -35.59 7.14 -1.22
C VAL A 608 -36.21 6.24 -2.28
N HIS A 609 -35.37 5.62 -3.10
CA HIS A 609 -35.85 4.67 -4.11
C HIS A 609 -36.31 3.36 -3.44
N LYS A 610 -37.41 2.78 -3.92
CA LYS A 610 -38.13 1.66 -3.28
C LYS A 610 -37.45 0.29 -3.39
N PHE A 611 -36.17 0.23 -3.77
CA PHE A 611 -35.40 -1.01 -3.98
C PHE A 611 -36.12 -2.10 -4.81
N GLU A 612 -36.90 -1.70 -5.83
CA GLU A 612 -37.76 -2.62 -6.59
C GLU A 612 -37.01 -3.68 -7.42
N HIS A 613 -35.71 -3.48 -7.62
CA HIS A 613 -34.83 -4.39 -8.34
C HIS A 613 -34.09 -5.36 -7.43
N LEU A 614 -34.09 -5.14 -6.11
CA LEU A 614 -33.33 -5.93 -5.14
C LEU A 614 -33.97 -7.32 -4.97
N ARG A 615 -33.21 -8.37 -5.29
CA ARG A 615 -33.64 -9.78 -5.27
C ARG A 615 -32.87 -10.62 -4.26
N HIS A 616 -31.59 -10.35 -4.05
CA HIS A 616 -30.73 -11.16 -3.19
C HIS A 616 -30.06 -10.29 -2.13
N VAL A 617 -30.19 -10.67 -0.86
CA VAL A 617 -29.50 -9.97 0.24
C VAL A 617 -28.81 -11.00 1.11
N THR A 618 -27.53 -10.75 1.40
CA THR A 618 -26.72 -11.54 2.32
C THR A 618 -26.06 -10.62 3.31
N VAL A 619 -26.32 -10.85 4.59
CA VAL A 619 -25.67 -10.17 5.71
C VAL A 619 -25.03 -11.24 6.59
N ASP A 620 -23.72 -11.38 6.46
CA ASP A 620 -22.91 -12.39 7.11
C ASP A 620 -22.21 -11.77 8.32
N ASN A 621 -22.80 -11.95 9.49
CA ASN A 621 -22.29 -11.45 10.77
C ASN A 621 -21.92 -12.60 11.72
N PRO A 622 -20.75 -13.25 11.54
CA PRO A 622 -20.29 -14.29 12.45
C PRO A 622 -19.83 -13.71 13.81
N CYS A 623 -19.59 -12.40 13.92
CA CYS A 623 -19.02 -11.74 15.11
C CYS A 623 -20.03 -11.24 16.16
N ALA A 624 -21.33 -11.48 15.97
CA ALA A 624 -22.37 -11.02 16.91
C ALA A 624 -22.20 -11.59 18.35
N THR A 625 -21.28 -12.54 18.53
CA THR A 625 -20.85 -13.13 19.80
C THR A 625 -20.02 -12.19 20.68
N TYR A 626 -19.21 -11.30 20.09
CA TYR A 626 -18.16 -10.55 20.81
C TYR A 626 -18.65 -9.21 21.37
N TYR A 627 -19.59 -8.58 20.69
CA TYR A 627 -20.22 -7.36 21.18
C TYR A 627 -21.34 -7.74 22.14
N HIS A 628 -20.96 -8.08 23.37
CA HIS A 628 -21.89 -8.04 24.49
C HIS A 628 -22.58 -6.67 24.46
N THR A 629 -23.91 -6.71 24.40
CA THR A 629 -24.85 -5.59 24.55
C THR A 629 -25.17 -4.80 23.26
N ARG A 630 -26.42 -4.99 22.77
CA ARG A 630 -27.35 -4.00 22.14
C ARG A 630 -27.89 -4.23 20.73
N PHE A 631 -27.58 -5.33 20.04
CA PHE A 631 -28.23 -5.63 18.75
C PHE A 631 -29.09 -6.88 18.84
N TYR A 632 -30.41 -6.68 18.90
CA TYR A 632 -31.39 -7.77 18.87
C TYR A 632 -31.78 -8.08 17.43
N PHE A 633 -31.91 -9.36 17.07
CA PHE A 633 -32.23 -9.77 15.69
C PHE A 633 -33.44 -9.03 15.11
N ASN A 634 -34.56 -9.01 15.84
CA ASN A 634 -35.79 -8.35 15.38
C ASN A 634 -35.66 -6.82 15.32
N ASP A 635 -34.82 -6.21 16.14
CA ASP A 635 -34.59 -4.76 16.07
C ASP A 635 -33.74 -4.38 14.86
N VAL A 636 -32.87 -5.26 14.37
CA VAL A 636 -31.91 -4.92 13.31
C VAL A 636 -32.35 -5.42 11.94
N TYR A 637 -32.81 -6.66 11.87
CA TYR A 637 -32.96 -7.38 10.60
C TYR A 637 -34.40 -7.52 10.11
N GLN A 638 -35.39 -7.24 10.97
CA GLN A 638 -36.80 -7.32 10.59
C GLN A 638 -37.13 -6.45 9.37
N ASP A 639 -36.43 -5.31 9.19
CA ASP A 639 -36.70 -4.38 8.11
C ASP A 639 -36.38 -4.95 6.70
N PHE A 640 -35.49 -5.94 6.59
CA PHE A 640 -35.22 -6.64 5.32
C PHE A 640 -36.42 -7.47 4.84
N PHE A 641 -37.26 -7.96 5.76
CA PHE A 641 -38.46 -8.73 5.43
C PHE A 641 -39.62 -7.86 4.89
N ARG A 642 -39.43 -6.55 4.75
CA ARG A 642 -40.38 -5.67 4.05
C ARG A 642 -40.14 -5.60 2.54
N LEU A 643 -39.04 -6.15 2.05
CA LEU A 643 -38.69 -6.15 0.63
C LEU A 643 -39.52 -7.19 -0.15
N LEU A 644 -40.66 -6.77 -0.69
CA LEU A 644 -41.68 -7.65 -1.32
C LEU A 644 -41.19 -8.45 -2.54
N ARG A 645 -40.11 -8.00 -3.20
CA ARG A 645 -39.53 -8.59 -4.41
C ARG A 645 -38.33 -9.50 -4.14
N LEU A 646 -37.98 -9.69 -2.87
CA LEU A 646 -36.84 -10.48 -2.45
C LEU A 646 -37.04 -11.97 -2.80
N GLU A 647 -36.02 -12.57 -3.42
CA GLU A 647 -35.99 -13.98 -3.84
C GLU A 647 -35.09 -14.83 -2.92
N SER A 648 -34.00 -14.24 -2.43
CA SER A 648 -33.06 -14.89 -1.51
C SER A 648 -32.66 -13.97 -0.37
N LEU A 649 -32.70 -14.49 0.86
CA LEU A 649 -32.28 -13.79 2.05
C LEU A 649 -31.36 -14.67 2.91
N SER A 650 -30.21 -14.15 3.29
CA SER A 650 -29.28 -14.80 4.21
C SER A 650 -28.91 -13.83 5.31
N ILE A 651 -29.22 -14.16 6.56
CA ILE A 651 -28.97 -13.30 7.73
C ILE A 651 -28.40 -14.13 8.88
N SER A 652 -27.30 -13.65 9.46
CA SER A 652 -26.80 -14.12 10.76
C SER A 652 -27.25 -13.16 11.87
N GLY A 653 -28.01 -13.68 12.84
CA GLY A 653 -28.57 -12.93 13.95
C GLY A 653 -27.73 -12.92 15.23
N SER A 654 -28.29 -12.29 16.27
CA SER A 654 -27.80 -12.27 17.64
C SER A 654 -28.93 -12.48 18.64
N TYR A 655 -28.55 -13.00 19.82
CA TYR A 655 -29.31 -13.42 21.01
C TYR A 655 -30.83 -13.12 21.06
N PRO A 656 -31.72 -14.10 21.35
CA PRO A 656 -33.15 -13.95 21.06
C PRO A 656 -34.00 -13.38 22.19
N GLU A 657 -33.61 -13.49 23.47
CA GLU A 657 -34.65 -13.56 24.52
C GLU A 657 -35.23 -12.21 25.01
N SER A 658 -34.55 -11.09 24.78
CA SER A 658 -35.09 -9.74 25.10
C SER A 658 -35.47 -8.90 23.87
N SER A 659 -35.47 -9.51 22.68
CA SER A 659 -35.87 -8.82 21.44
C SER A 659 -37.38 -8.60 21.36
N ARG A 660 -37.82 -7.51 20.72
CA ARG A 660 -39.23 -7.31 20.38
C ARG A 660 -39.71 -8.48 19.51
N PRO A 661 -40.95 -8.97 19.65
CA PRO A 661 -41.43 -10.07 18.83
C PRO A 661 -41.48 -9.67 17.36
N PHE A 662 -41.17 -10.61 16.46
CA PHE A 662 -41.27 -10.38 15.02
C PHE A 662 -42.69 -9.97 14.63
N ALA A 663 -42.84 -8.75 14.11
CA ALA A 663 -44.14 -8.09 13.94
C ALA A 663 -44.62 -7.94 12.49
N ILE A 664 -43.85 -8.40 11.50
CA ILE A 664 -44.25 -8.31 10.08
C ILE A 664 -45.25 -9.42 9.75
N SER A 665 -46.36 -9.04 9.13
CA SER A 665 -47.42 -9.95 8.68
C SER A 665 -47.57 -10.02 7.15
N THR A 666 -46.87 -9.16 6.40
CA THR A 666 -46.91 -9.14 4.93
C THR A 666 -46.26 -10.37 4.34
N LYS A 667 -46.96 -11.06 3.44
CA LYS A 667 -46.44 -12.26 2.76
C LYS A 667 -45.42 -11.89 1.68
N LEU A 668 -44.27 -12.56 1.71
CA LEU A 668 -43.19 -12.49 0.73
C LEU A 668 -43.37 -13.60 -0.31
N GLU A 669 -44.16 -13.34 -1.34
CA GLU A 669 -44.52 -14.35 -2.35
C GLU A 669 -43.34 -14.79 -3.23
N HIS A 670 -42.32 -13.94 -3.37
CA HIS A 670 -41.16 -14.18 -4.23
C HIS A 670 -40.02 -14.90 -3.50
N LEU A 671 -40.03 -14.98 -2.17
CA LEU A 671 -38.93 -15.53 -1.39
C LEU A 671 -38.85 -17.06 -1.59
N ARG A 672 -37.75 -17.53 -2.16
CA ARG A 672 -37.48 -18.95 -2.46
C ARG A 672 -36.38 -19.55 -1.60
N CYS A 673 -35.36 -18.77 -1.26
CA CYS A 673 -34.20 -19.22 -0.51
C CYS A 673 -34.08 -18.39 0.78
N LEU A 674 -33.92 -19.08 1.92
CA LEU A 674 -33.80 -18.46 3.23
C LEU A 674 -32.68 -19.14 4.02
N ASN A 675 -31.66 -18.38 4.39
CA ASN A 675 -30.60 -18.81 5.30
C ASN A 675 -30.66 -17.97 6.59
N LEU A 676 -30.83 -18.64 7.72
CA LEU A 676 -30.99 -18.03 9.02
C LEU A 676 -30.04 -18.67 10.02
N GLU A 677 -29.16 -17.86 10.59
CA GLU A 677 -28.25 -18.31 11.64
C GLU A 677 -28.58 -17.59 12.95
N ARG A 678 -28.50 -18.30 14.08
CA ARG A 678 -28.60 -17.72 15.45
C ARG A 678 -29.98 -17.11 15.78
N ILE A 679 -31.05 -17.77 15.33
CA ILE A 679 -32.45 -17.39 15.60
C ILE A 679 -33.12 -18.45 16.46
N SER A 680 -33.98 -18.05 17.39
CA SER A 680 -34.77 -19.00 18.19
C SER A 680 -35.80 -19.76 17.34
N GLY A 681 -36.12 -20.99 17.74
CA GLY A 681 -37.12 -21.80 17.05
C GLY A 681 -38.51 -21.14 17.01
N ALA A 682 -38.88 -20.37 18.05
CA ALA A 682 -40.16 -19.66 18.11
C ALA A 682 -40.27 -18.53 17.06
N GLU A 683 -39.18 -17.79 16.82
CA GLU A 683 -39.17 -16.73 15.79
C GLU A 683 -39.05 -17.32 14.39
N LEU A 684 -38.38 -18.45 14.22
CA LEU A 684 -38.33 -19.17 12.95
C LEU A 684 -39.75 -19.46 12.42
N GLY A 685 -40.66 -19.95 13.27
CA GLY A 685 -42.05 -20.20 12.86
C GLY A 685 -42.77 -18.95 12.37
N ARG A 686 -42.55 -17.80 13.02
CA ARG A 686 -43.12 -16.52 12.57
C ARG A 686 -42.55 -16.07 11.23
N ILE A 687 -41.23 -16.19 11.04
CA ILE A 687 -40.57 -15.84 9.77
C ILE A 687 -41.01 -16.78 8.64
N LEU A 688 -41.17 -18.08 8.92
CA LEU A 688 -41.64 -19.02 7.90
C LEU A 688 -43.10 -18.77 7.51
N SER A 689 -43.93 -18.24 8.41
CA SER A 689 -45.33 -17.90 8.11
C SER A 689 -45.48 -16.82 7.03
N ILE A 690 -44.51 -15.91 6.91
CA ILE A 690 -44.50 -14.84 5.90
C ILE A 690 -43.92 -15.29 4.56
N ALA A 691 -43.31 -16.48 4.47
CA ALA A 691 -42.62 -16.98 3.27
C ALA A 691 -43.36 -18.17 2.62
N PRO A 692 -44.57 -17.99 2.06
CA PRO A 692 -45.45 -19.10 1.66
C PRO A 692 -44.91 -20.00 0.53
N ASN A 693 -43.90 -19.52 -0.20
CA ASN A 693 -43.41 -20.11 -1.46
C ASN A 693 -41.95 -20.58 -1.36
N LEU A 694 -41.46 -20.75 -0.13
CA LEU A 694 -40.10 -21.14 0.18
C LEU A 694 -39.77 -22.54 -0.34
N LYS A 695 -38.61 -22.66 -0.99
CA LYS A 695 -38.09 -23.91 -1.57
C LYS A 695 -36.84 -24.41 -0.85
N GLU A 696 -35.99 -23.48 -0.41
CA GLU A 696 -34.72 -23.79 0.24
C GLU A 696 -34.64 -23.10 1.61
N LEU A 697 -34.38 -23.88 2.65
CA LEU A 697 -34.18 -23.38 4.01
C LEU A 697 -32.85 -23.92 4.55
N LYS A 698 -31.96 -23.00 4.95
CA LYS A 698 -30.80 -23.29 5.79
C LYS A 698 -31.01 -22.62 7.15
N TYR A 699 -30.97 -23.40 8.22
CA TYR A 699 -31.19 -22.93 9.58
C TYR A 699 -30.09 -23.47 10.50
N THR A 700 -29.30 -22.55 11.05
CA THR A 700 -28.21 -22.86 11.98
C THR A 700 -28.59 -22.38 13.38
N TYR A 701 -28.83 -23.33 14.28
CA TYR A 701 -29.02 -23.05 15.70
C TYR A 701 -27.66 -22.95 16.39
N ALA A 702 -27.42 -21.89 17.17
CA ALA A 702 -26.16 -21.70 17.89
C ALA A 702 -26.39 -21.37 19.36
N TRP A 703 -25.52 -21.90 20.24
CA TRP A 703 -25.53 -21.66 21.70
C TRP A 703 -24.18 -21.16 22.21
N TYR A 704 -24.15 -20.50 23.39
CA TYR A 704 -23.03 -19.67 23.87
C TYR A 704 -22.87 -19.65 25.41
N PRO A 705 -21.69 -19.31 25.96
CA PRO A 705 -21.49 -19.06 27.41
C PRO A 705 -22.25 -17.82 27.93
N LEU A 706 -22.97 -17.98 29.05
CA LEU A 706 -23.81 -16.96 29.71
C LEU A 706 -23.09 -16.09 30.76
N THR A 707 -21.80 -15.76 30.59
CA THR A 707 -21.00 -15.16 31.67
C THR A 707 -21.24 -13.67 31.97
N THR A 708 -22.11 -12.95 31.24
CA THR A 708 -22.29 -11.49 31.43
C THR A 708 -23.74 -10.99 31.54
N MET A 709 -24.73 -11.88 31.62
CA MET A 709 -26.12 -11.48 31.89
C MET A 709 -26.60 -12.17 33.18
N ASP A 710 -27.08 -11.37 34.13
CA ASP A 710 -27.53 -11.71 35.50
C ASP A 710 -28.66 -12.76 35.62
N THR A 711 -28.91 -13.57 34.58
CA THR A 711 -29.88 -14.64 34.63
C THR A 711 -29.30 -15.93 34.05
N ALA A 712 -29.00 -16.88 34.93
CA ALA A 712 -28.63 -18.25 34.61
C ALA A 712 -29.84 -19.01 34.01
N HIS A 713 -30.18 -18.74 32.76
CA HIS A 713 -31.15 -19.56 32.02
C HIS A 713 -30.41 -20.63 31.23
N GLU A 714 -30.77 -21.89 31.46
CA GLU A 714 -30.32 -23.03 30.66
C GLU A 714 -30.80 -22.84 29.21
N GLN A 715 -29.93 -23.01 28.21
CA GLN A 715 -30.35 -22.89 26.82
C GLN A 715 -31.13 -24.14 26.39
N ILE A 716 -32.43 -23.97 26.12
CA ILE A 716 -33.34 -25.06 25.76
C ILE A 716 -33.72 -24.93 24.28
N LEU A 717 -33.45 -25.98 23.50
CA LEU A 717 -33.97 -26.13 22.13
C LEU A 717 -35.22 -27.03 22.17
N ASP A 718 -36.39 -26.41 22.04
CA ASP A 718 -37.66 -27.15 21.92
C ASP A 718 -37.88 -27.64 20.48
N MET A 719 -37.67 -28.95 20.30
CA MET A 719 -37.85 -29.63 19.02
C MET A 719 -39.31 -29.64 18.56
N LYS A 720 -40.28 -29.58 19.48
CA LYS A 720 -41.70 -29.51 19.12
C LYS A 720 -42.02 -28.20 18.39
N THR A 721 -41.49 -27.08 18.90
CA THR A 721 -41.63 -25.76 18.28
C THR A 721 -40.92 -25.69 16.92
N LEU A 722 -39.75 -26.32 16.78
CA LEU A 722 -39.07 -26.41 15.48
C LEU A 722 -39.90 -27.22 14.46
N CYS A 723 -40.46 -28.35 14.88
CA CYS A 723 -41.30 -29.19 14.01
C CYS A 723 -42.57 -28.46 13.55
N SER A 724 -43.30 -27.83 14.47
CA SER A 724 -44.53 -27.10 14.14
C SER A 724 -44.25 -25.92 13.19
N SER A 725 -43.08 -25.29 13.32
CA SER A 725 -42.64 -24.19 12.44
C SER A 725 -42.43 -24.65 10.99
N LEU A 726 -41.97 -25.88 10.77
CA LEU A 726 -41.71 -26.44 9.44
C LEU A 726 -42.95 -27.07 8.78
N GLU A 727 -43.96 -27.42 9.57
CA GLU A 727 -45.14 -28.17 9.11
C GLU A 727 -45.88 -27.47 7.96
N GLY A 728 -45.96 -26.13 7.99
CA GLY A 728 -46.58 -25.31 6.95
C GLY A 728 -45.91 -25.40 5.56
N HIS A 729 -44.69 -25.92 5.49
CA HIS A 729 -43.87 -25.98 4.27
C HIS A 729 -43.53 -27.41 3.81
N ARG A 730 -44.12 -28.43 4.45
CA ARG A 730 -43.81 -29.86 4.21
C ARG A 730 -43.89 -30.29 2.74
N GLN A 731 -44.86 -29.76 1.97
CA GLN A 731 -45.07 -30.10 0.56
C GLN A 731 -44.33 -29.18 -0.41
N LYS A 732 -43.55 -28.19 0.06
CA LYS A 732 -42.97 -27.15 -0.80
C LYS A 732 -41.45 -27.13 -0.77
N LEU A 733 -40.85 -27.45 0.38
CA LEU A 733 -39.41 -27.47 0.54
C LEU A 733 -38.76 -28.55 -0.34
N GLU A 734 -37.81 -28.11 -1.16
CA GLU A 734 -36.96 -28.95 -2.01
C GLU A 734 -35.61 -29.21 -1.32
N LYS A 735 -35.11 -28.25 -0.51
CA LYS A 735 -33.85 -28.33 0.22
C LYS A 735 -34.00 -27.86 1.67
N LEU A 736 -33.56 -28.67 2.62
CA LEU A 736 -33.56 -28.38 4.05
C LEU A 736 -32.18 -28.69 4.65
N GLU A 737 -31.53 -27.67 5.20
CA GLU A 737 -30.28 -27.80 5.96
C GLU A 737 -30.52 -27.29 7.38
N LEU A 738 -30.56 -28.20 8.35
CA LEU A 738 -30.57 -27.90 9.77
C LEU A 738 -29.15 -28.11 10.30
N LEU A 739 -28.59 -27.15 11.03
CA LEU A 739 -27.25 -27.23 11.60
C LEU A 739 -27.30 -26.80 13.07
N ALA A 740 -26.41 -27.37 13.89
CA ALA A 740 -26.24 -26.99 15.29
C ALA A 740 -24.78 -26.60 15.53
N ARG A 741 -24.52 -25.49 16.21
CA ARG A 741 -23.18 -24.94 16.41
C ARG A 741 -22.95 -24.52 17.88
N ASP A 742 -21.89 -25.04 18.49
CA ASP A 742 -21.37 -24.48 19.75
C ASP A 742 -20.52 -23.25 19.39
N ASP A 743 -20.99 -22.05 19.73
CA ASP A 743 -20.26 -20.80 19.53
C ASP A 743 -19.53 -20.41 20.86
N GLY A 744 -18.81 -21.36 21.46
CA GLY A 744 -17.83 -21.10 22.51
C GLY A 744 -16.74 -20.11 22.07
N ASP A 745 -16.15 -19.39 23.03
CA ASP A 745 -15.26 -18.25 22.80
C ASP A 745 -14.05 -18.60 21.92
N VAL A 746 -14.09 -18.23 20.63
CA VAL A 746 -13.01 -18.49 19.64
C VAL A 746 -11.72 -17.70 19.98
N LEU A 747 -11.73 -16.84 21.01
CA LEU A 747 -10.56 -16.10 21.50
C LEU A 747 -9.89 -16.72 22.74
N ALA A 748 -10.40 -17.81 23.30
CA ALA A 748 -9.67 -18.51 24.35
C ALA A 748 -8.37 -19.09 23.75
N GLU A 749 -7.22 -18.52 24.14
CA GLU A 749 -5.88 -18.98 23.73
C GLU A 749 -5.55 -20.40 24.23
N GLU A 750 -6.44 -21.00 25.01
CA GLU A 750 -6.36 -22.38 25.48
C GLU A 750 -7.51 -23.24 24.89
N PRO A 751 -7.20 -24.36 24.21
CA PRO A 751 -8.19 -25.29 23.67
C PRO A 751 -8.75 -26.19 24.79
N ASP A 752 -9.20 -25.60 25.89
CA ASP A 752 -9.88 -26.36 26.93
C ASP A 752 -11.29 -26.69 26.44
N ILE A 753 -11.49 -27.98 26.20
CA ILE A 753 -12.67 -28.67 25.65
C ILE A 753 -13.86 -28.49 26.60
N THR A 754 -14.38 -27.28 26.74
CA THR A 754 -15.59 -27.00 27.53
C THR A 754 -16.75 -26.79 26.56
N CYS A 755 -17.36 -27.91 26.14
CA CYS A 755 -18.60 -27.86 25.36
C CYS A 755 -19.75 -27.43 26.29
N TRP A 756 -20.49 -26.39 25.90
CA TRP A 756 -21.55 -25.85 26.77
C TRP A 756 -22.79 -26.74 26.71
N PRO A 757 -23.43 -27.05 27.86
CA PRO A 757 -24.56 -27.98 27.88
C PRO A 757 -25.80 -27.34 27.21
N LEU A 758 -26.32 -28.01 26.18
CA LEU A 758 -27.59 -27.69 25.53
C LEU A 758 -28.68 -28.65 26.04
N ILE A 759 -29.89 -28.17 26.31
CA ILE A 759 -31.01 -29.07 26.68
C ILE A 759 -31.93 -29.23 25.48
N LEU A 760 -32.12 -30.46 25.01
CA LEU A 760 -33.12 -30.80 23.99
C LEU A 760 -34.43 -31.23 24.68
N GLN A 761 -35.54 -30.60 24.32
CA GLN A 761 -36.88 -30.96 24.79
C GLN A 761 -37.82 -31.28 23.62
N GLY A 762 -38.73 -32.24 23.83
CA GLY A 762 -39.83 -32.53 22.90
C GLY A 762 -39.57 -33.70 21.94
N SER A 763 -40.43 -33.80 20.92
CA SER A 763 -40.40 -34.88 19.92
C SER A 763 -39.47 -34.58 18.75
N PHE A 764 -38.69 -35.57 18.33
CA PHE A 764 -37.75 -35.48 17.20
C PHE A 764 -38.43 -35.34 15.83
N LEU A 765 -37.66 -34.89 14.82
CA LEU A 765 -38.17 -34.51 13.51
C LEU A 765 -38.64 -35.72 12.69
N LYS A 766 -39.95 -35.87 12.49
CA LYS A 766 -40.55 -36.86 11.59
C LYS A 766 -40.69 -36.29 10.17
N LEU A 767 -39.64 -36.35 9.38
CA LEU A 767 -39.59 -35.74 8.04
C LEU A 767 -40.26 -36.58 6.93
N HIS A 768 -40.83 -37.75 7.23
CA HIS A 768 -41.42 -38.64 6.23
C HIS A 768 -42.49 -37.99 5.32
N ASP A 769 -43.23 -37.00 5.83
CA ASP A 769 -44.30 -36.30 5.11
C ASP A 769 -43.80 -35.25 4.10
N PHE A 770 -42.48 -35.01 4.04
CA PHE A 770 -41.88 -34.02 3.16
C PHE A 770 -41.67 -34.56 1.74
N SER A 771 -42.78 -34.69 1.01
CA SER A 771 -42.85 -35.32 -0.32
C SER A 771 -41.96 -34.73 -1.42
N ASN A 772 -41.59 -33.45 -1.34
CA ASN A 772 -40.81 -32.75 -2.37
C ASN A 772 -39.33 -32.54 -2.00
N LEU A 773 -38.93 -32.99 -0.80
CA LEU A 773 -37.58 -32.77 -0.29
C LEU A 773 -36.58 -33.65 -1.03
N ARG A 774 -35.61 -33.02 -1.71
CA ARG A 774 -34.54 -33.69 -2.47
C ARG A 774 -33.21 -33.68 -1.74
N THR A 775 -32.92 -32.63 -0.98
CA THR A 775 -31.67 -32.49 -0.23
C THR A 775 -31.98 -32.24 1.24
N LEU A 776 -31.45 -33.09 2.12
CA LEU A 776 -31.60 -33.00 3.57
C LEU A 776 -30.23 -33.03 4.24
N ALA A 777 -29.91 -32.00 5.03
CA ALA A 777 -28.81 -32.02 5.98
C ALA A 777 -29.37 -31.77 7.40
N ALA A 778 -28.98 -32.59 8.38
CA ALA A 778 -29.39 -32.40 9.77
C ALA A 778 -28.44 -33.11 10.75
N PRO A 779 -28.34 -32.63 12.01
CA PRO A 779 -27.71 -33.38 13.08
C PRO A 779 -28.36 -34.75 13.26
N TRP A 780 -27.54 -35.77 13.43
CA TRP A 780 -27.98 -37.14 13.67
C TRP A 780 -29.03 -37.23 14.78
N ILE A 781 -28.77 -36.54 15.90
CA ILE A 781 -29.64 -36.53 17.08
C ILE A 781 -31.02 -35.90 16.80
N PHE A 782 -31.14 -35.00 15.82
CA PHE A 782 -32.42 -34.37 15.47
C PHE A 782 -33.37 -35.35 14.75
N ILE A 783 -32.81 -36.38 14.12
CA ILE A 783 -33.55 -37.40 13.36
C ILE A 783 -33.70 -38.67 14.21
N ALA A 784 -32.61 -39.16 14.77
CA ALA A 784 -32.58 -40.45 15.45
C ALA A 784 -32.96 -40.37 16.94
N GLY A 785 -32.90 -39.17 17.55
CA GLY A 785 -33.05 -39.00 18.98
C GLY A 785 -31.84 -39.50 19.80
N PRO A 786 -31.86 -39.36 21.13
CA PRO A 786 -30.84 -39.89 22.03
C PRO A 786 -30.88 -41.41 22.08
N SER A 787 -29.71 -42.06 22.21
CA SER A 787 -29.64 -43.53 22.24
C SER A 787 -30.11 -44.12 23.57
N LYS A 788 -30.30 -45.46 23.53
CA LYS A 788 -31.10 -46.29 24.44
C LYS A 788 -30.81 -46.03 25.93
N GLY A 789 -31.82 -45.90 26.76
CA GLY A 789 -32.93 -46.85 26.89
C GLY A 789 -34.19 -46.73 26.00
N GLU A 790 -34.30 -45.81 25.04
CA GLU A 790 -35.42 -45.77 24.09
C GLU A 790 -35.06 -46.40 22.73
N HIS A 791 -35.93 -47.24 22.15
CA HIS A 791 -35.72 -47.79 20.80
C HIS A 791 -35.91 -46.69 19.75
N PRO A 792 -34.83 -46.18 19.10
CA PRO A 792 -34.97 -45.13 18.10
C PRO A 792 -35.78 -45.66 16.90
N SER A 793 -36.63 -44.80 16.34
CA SER A 793 -37.41 -45.17 15.16
C SER A 793 -36.46 -45.45 13.99
N PRO A 794 -36.64 -46.56 13.24
CA PRO A 794 -35.79 -46.85 12.09
C PRO A 794 -35.76 -45.69 11.11
N LEU A 795 -34.59 -45.34 10.58
CA LEU A 795 -34.40 -44.19 9.67
C LEU A 795 -35.38 -44.20 8.48
N ARG A 796 -35.81 -45.38 8.02
CA ARG A 796 -36.82 -45.56 6.96
C ARG A 796 -38.18 -44.90 7.24
N HIS A 797 -38.55 -44.72 8.51
CA HIS A 797 -39.82 -44.11 8.90
C HIS A 797 -39.67 -42.60 9.17
N VAL A 798 -38.45 -42.09 9.18
CA VAL A 798 -38.13 -40.71 9.53
C VAL A 798 -37.72 -39.91 8.29
N ILE A 799 -36.95 -40.53 7.39
CA ILE A 799 -36.41 -39.90 6.18
C ILE A 799 -37.40 -40.07 5.01
N PRO A 800 -37.78 -38.98 4.31
CA PRO A 800 -38.67 -39.06 3.17
C PRO A 800 -38.04 -39.77 1.96
N LYS A 801 -38.83 -40.56 1.24
CA LYS A 801 -38.37 -41.36 0.07
C LYS A 801 -37.92 -40.52 -1.13
N SER A 802 -38.27 -39.23 -1.16
CA SER A 802 -37.93 -38.27 -2.21
C SER A 802 -36.48 -37.76 -2.13
N VAL A 803 -35.79 -37.98 -1.00
CA VAL A 803 -34.44 -37.45 -0.76
C VAL A 803 -33.45 -38.15 -1.68
N VAL A 804 -32.73 -37.32 -2.45
CA VAL A 804 -31.65 -37.72 -3.37
C VAL A 804 -30.29 -37.58 -2.68
N GLN A 805 -30.12 -36.54 -1.87
CA GLN A 805 -28.89 -36.27 -1.12
C GLN A 805 -29.19 -36.14 0.37
N LEU A 806 -28.61 -37.05 1.17
CA LEU A 806 -28.74 -37.07 2.62
C LEU A 806 -27.39 -36.73 3.28
N THR A 807 -27.40 -35.83 4.26
CA THR A 807 -26.21 -35.47 5.04
C THR A 807 -26.55 -35.51 6.52
N LEU A 808 -25.86 -36.35 7.29
CA LEU A 808 -26.04 -36.45 8.74
C LEU A 808 -24.77 -35.96 9.43
N THR A 809 -24.92 -35.03 10.36
CA THR A 809 -23.80 -34.45 11.12
C THR A 809 -23.74 -34.97 12.55
N ASP A 810 -22.54 -35.08 13.11
CA ASP A 810 -22.30 -35.43 14.52
C ASP A 810 -22.05 -34.19 15.39
N ASP A 811 -22.53 -33.01 14.97
CA ASP A 811 -22.25 -31.70 15.59
C ASP A 811 -22.54 -31.64 17.12
N LEU A 812 -23.37 -32.57 17.63
CA LEU A 812 -23.78 -32.68 19.03
C LEU A 812 -23.20 -33.92 19.75
N CYS A 813 -22.14 -34.54 19.21
CA CYS A 813 -21.55 -35.77 19.77
C CYS A 813 -20.92 -35.60 21.16
N LEU A 814 -20.47 -34.39 21.49
CA LEU A 814 -19.87 -34.06 22.79
C LEU A 814 -20.90 -33.80 23.89
N GLN A 815 -22.19 -33.76 23.54
CA GLN A 815 -23.25 -33.44 24.49
C GLN A 815 -23.65 -34.65 25.34
N PRO A 816 -24.02 -34.46 26.62
CA PRO A 816 -24.26 -35.56 27.56
C PRO A 816 -25.43 -36.47 27.19
N TYR A 817 -26.33 -36.02 26.33
CA TYR A 817 -27.48 -36.78 25.83
C TYR A 817 -27.19 -37.56 24.53
N TRP A 818 -26.00 -37.43 23.92
CA TRP A 818 -25.67 -38.17 22.69
C TRP A 818 -25.83 -39.67 22.89
N LYS A 819 -25.10 -40.25 23.86
CA LYS A 819 -25.18 -41.66 24.32
C LYS A 819 -25.14 -42.74 23.22
N TRP A 820 -24.91 -42.39 21.96
CA TRP A 820 -24.80 -43.33 20.85
C TRP A 820 -23.42 -43.98 20.85
N GLU A 821 -23.40 -45.30 20.94
CA GLU A 821 -22.19 -46.08 20.74
C GLU A 821 -21.93 -46.32 19.22
N PRO A 822 -20.65 -46.38 18.80
CA PRO A 822 -20.23 -46.76 17.44
C PRO A 822 -21.01 -47.92 16.80
N GLU A 823 -21.19 -49.00 17.57
CA GLU A 823 -21.85 -50.22 17.13
C GLU A 823 -23.33 -49.99 16.77
N GLU A 824 -24.04 -49.20 17.57
CA GLU A 824 -25.47 -48.89 17.37
C GLU A 824 -25.67 -48.01 16.13
N ILE A 825 -24.75 -47.07 15.88
CA ILE A 825 -24.73 -46.25 14.67
C ILE A 825 -24.55 -47.14 13.44
N CYS A 826 -23.56 -48.05 13.48
CA CYS A 826 -23.28 -48.98 12.40
C CYS A 826 -24.47 -49.91 12.12
N GLU A 827 -25.11 -50.44 13.17
CA GLU A 827 -26.31 -51.27 13.06
C GLU A 827 -27.46 -50.50 12.39
N MET A 828 -27.75 -49.27 12.84
CA MET A 828 -28.86 -48.49 12.29
C MET A 828 -28.62 -48.09 10.83
N VAL A 829 -27.40 -47.69 10.47
CA VAL A 829 -27.05 -47.38 9.07
C VAL A 829 -27.15 -48.64 8.20
N THR A 830 -26.66 -49.79 8.67
CA THR A 830 -26.72 -51.06 7.95
C THR A 830 -28.17 -51.52 7.74
N ASN A 831 -29.02 -51.41 8.76
CA ASN A 831 -30.46 -51.70 8.67
C ASN A 831 -31.16 -50.78 7.66
N TYR A 832 -30.82 -49.49 7.64
CA TYR A 832 -31.34 -48.54 6.66
C TYR A 832 -30.96 -48.92 5.22
N TRP A 833 -29.72 -49.36 4.98
CA TRP A 833 -29.30 -49.82 3.65
C TRP A 833 -30.00 -51.11 3.22
N HIS A 834 -30.24 -52.05 4.14
CA HIS A 834 -31.03 -53.23 3.86
C HIS A 834 -32.45 -52.87 3.41
N ASP A 835 -33.11 -51.96 4.15
CA ASP A 835 -34.45 -51.49 3.80
C ASP A 835 -34.49 -50.73 2.45
N LEU A 836 -33.43 -49.97 2.14
CA LEU A 836 -33.30 -49.22 0.89
C LEU A 836 -33.12 -50.12 -0.33
N LYS A 837 -32.47 -51.28 -0.18
CA LYS A 837 -32.33 -52.24 -1.27
C LYS A 837 -33.68 -52.80 -1.73
N ASP A 838 -34.61 -52.95 -0.78
CA ASP A 838 -35.95 -53.47 -1.03
C ASP A 838 -36.94 -52.37 -1.46
N THR A 839 -36.59 -51.09 -1.24
CA THR A 839 -37.45 -49.95 -1.55
C THR A 839 -36.85 -49.06 -2.65
N LYS A 840 -37.56 -48.86 -3.77
CA LYS A 840 -37.15 -47.94 -4.86
C LYS A 840 -37.14 -46.47 -4.41
N THR A 841 -36.17 -46.08 -3.60
CA THR A 841 -35.98 -44.69 -3.15
C THR A 841 -35.15 -43.89 -4.16
N ALA A 842 -35.20 -42.56 -4.04
CA ALA A 842 -34.48 -41.64 -4.94
C ALA A 842 -33.03 -41.35 -4.48
N LEU A 843 -32.56 -41.99 -3.39
CA LEU A 843 -31.30 -41.67 -2.74
C LEU A 843 -30.11 -42.03 -3.65
N ALA A 844 -29.33 -41.02 -4.03
CA ALA A 844 -28.13 -41.16 -4.86
C ALA A 844 -26.84 -40.98 -4.07
N THR A 845 -26.87 -40.15 -3.02
CA THR A 845 -25.67 -39.84 -2.22
C THR A 845 -26.01 -39.68 -0.74
N MET A 846 -25.20 -40.29 0.13
CA MET A 846 -25.27 -40.12 1.58
C MET A 846 -23.90 -39.70 2.14
N PHE A 847 -23.91 -38.64 2.93
CA PHE A 847 -22.74 -38.10 3.61
C PHE A 847 -22.89 -38.23 5.13
N LEU A 848 -21.87 -38.77 5.78
CA LEU A 848 -21.72 -38.70 7.23
C LEU A 848 -20.61 -37.70 7.54
N VAL A 849 -20.93 -36.66 8.31
CA VAL A 849 -20.07 -35.48 8.41
C VAL A 849 -19.69 -35.22 9.87
N GLY A 850 -18.39 -35.13 10.09
CA GLY A 850 -17.75 -34.76 11.36
C GLY A 850 -16.84 -35.83 11.97
N PRO A 851 -16.18 -35.52 13.10
CA PRO A 851 -15.02 -36.26 13.60
C PRO A 851 -15.33 -37.71 14.03
N LEU A 852 -16.47 -37.95 14.68
CA LEU A 852 -16.88 -39.28 15.13
C LEU A 852 -17.25 -40.15 13.93
N PHE A 853 -17.99 -39.61 12.96
CA PHE A 853 -18.30 -40.39 11.75
C PHE A 853 -17.07 -40.66 10.89
N SER A 854 -16.10 -39.76 10.89
CA SER A 854 -14.81 -39.96 10.22
C SER A 854 -13.97 -41.05 10.90
N SER A 855 -13.93 -41.11 12.23
CA SER A 855 -13.19 -42.16 12.95
C SER A 855 -13.76 -43.54 12.68
N LEU A 856 -15.09 -43.69 12.71
CA LEU A 856 -15.79 -44.95 12.35
C LEU A 856 -15.48 -45.42 10.92
N PHE A 857 -15.18 -44.48 10.02
CA PHE A 857 -14.76 -44.84 8.68
C PHE A 857 -13.29 -45.28 8.62
N ILE A 858 -12.39 -44.63 9.36
CA ILE A 858 -10.97 -44.98 9.40
C ILE A 858 -10.75 -46.36 10.03
N GLU A 859 -11.53 -46.71 11.06
CA GLU A 859 -11.46 -47.98 11.78
C GLU A 859 -12.14 -49.15 11.03
N ASP A 860 -12.65 -48.90 9.83
CA ASP A 860 -13.35 -49.84 8.93
C ASP A 860 -14.61 -50.51 9.52
N GLU A 861 -15.16 -49.98 10.62
CA GLU A 861 -16.40 -50.50 11.24
C GLU A 861 -17.62 -50.37 10.29
N LEU A 862 -17.61 -49.38 9.40
CA LEU A 862 -18.64 -49.17 8.38
C LEU A 862 -18.46 -50.02 7.10
N HIS A 863 -17.55 -51.01 7.08
CA HIS A 863 -17.25 -51.80 5.88
C HIS A 863 -18.49 -52.49 5.27
N SER A 864 -19.29 -53.14 6.11
CA SER A 864 -20.52 -53.84 5.69
C SER A 864 -21.55 -52.88 5.10
N ALA A 865 -21.75 -51.71 5.74
CA ALA A 865 -22.62 -50.66 5.24
C ALA A 865 -22.16 -50.11 3.88
N ARG A 866 -20.84 -49.96 3.65
CA ARG A 866 -20.28 -49.53 2.34
C ARG A 866 -20.55 -50.53 1.24
N GLN A 867 -20.34 -51.83 1.50
CA GLN A 867 -20.60 -52.87 0.51
C GLN A 867 -22.10 -52.88 0.12
N LEU A 868 -22.98 -52.74 1.11
CA LEU A 868 -24.41 -52.65 0.89
C LEU A 868 -24.81 -51.39 0.11
N ALA A 869 -24.28 -50.21 0.47
CA ALA A 869 -24.49 -48.96 -0.25
C ALA A 869 -24.06 -49.05 -1.73
N ARG A 870 -22.88 -49.63 -2.00
CA ARG A 870 -22.40 -49.89 -3.37
C ARG A 870 -23.33 -50.85 -4.11
N SER A 871 -23.82 -51.89 -3.46
CA SER A 871 -24.77 -52.84 -4.06
C SER A 871 -26.13 -52.21 -4.37
N ALA A 872 -26.51 -51.16 -3.61
CA ALA A 872 -27.70 -50.36 -3.84
C ALA A 872 -27.49 -49.20 -4.84
N GLY A 873 -26.26 -49.02 -5.37
CA GLY A 873 -25.93 -47.97 -6.33
C GLY A 873 -25.83 -46.56 -5.73
N VAL A 874 -25.61 -46.44 -4.42
CA VAL A 874 -25.57 -45.16 -3.70
C VAL A 874 -24.14 -44.79 -3.32
N ASN A 875 -23.77 -43.52 -3.55
CA ASN A 875 -22.48 -42.98 -3.18
C ASN A 875 -22.45 -42.66 -1.68
N PHE A 876 -21.64 -43.38 -0.91
CA PHE A 876 -21.50 -43.20 0.54
C PHE A 876 -20.10 -42.68 0.88
N TRP A 877 -20.05 -41.49 1.49
CA TRP A 877 -18.79 -40.80 1.80
C TRP A 877 -18.80 -40.21 3.22
N PRO A 878 -17.74 -40.37 4.01
CA PRO A 878 -17.50 -39.55 5.19
C PRO A 878 -16.81 -38.26 4.81
N VAL A 879 -17.10 -37.21 5.57
CA VAL A 879 -16.39 -35.94 5.49
C VAL A 879 -15.93 -35.56 6.89
N GLU A 880 -14.62 -35.43 7.08
CA GLU A 880 -14.01 -35.14 8.38
C GLU A 880 -14.32 -33.72 8.89
N LEU A 881 -14.43 -32.75 7.96
CA LEU A 881 -14.76 -31.37 8.28
C LEU A 881 -16.28 -31.23 8.48
N THR A 882 -16.69 -30.65 9.62
CA THR A 882 -18.10 -30.22 9.83
C THR A 882 -18.58 -29.35 8.66
N ILE A 883 -19.89 -29.35 8.38
CA ILE A 883 -20.48 -28.58 7.27
C ILE A 883 -20.05 -27.12 7.35
N ASP A 884 -20.00 -26.60 8.56
CA ASP A 884 -19.59 -25.23 8.84
C ASP A 884 -18.10 -24.96 8.54
N LYS A 885 -17.19 -25.83 9.00
CA LYS A 885 -15.76 -25.73 8.65
C LYS A 885 -15.53 -25.89 7.15
N SER A 886 -16.32 -26.72 6.48
CA SER A 886 -16.29 -26.92 5.03
C SER A 886 -16.77 -25.68 4.28
N ASP A 887 -17.87 -25.05 4.71
CA ASP A 887 -18.39 -23.82 4.15
C ASP A 887 -17.44 -22.63 4.40
N ALA A 888 -16.86 -22.52 5.60
CA ALA A 888 -15.82 -21.54 5.91
C ALA A 888 -14.57 -21.73 5.04
N LEU A 889 -14.12 -22.98 4.85
CA LEU A 889 -13.00 -23.30 3.96
C LEU A 889 -13.33 -23.02 2.49
N ARG A 890 -14.56 -23.31 2.05
CA ARG A 890 -15.03 -22.98 0.69
C ARG A 890 -15.04 -21.47 0.48
N ALA A 891 -15.57 -20.72 1.44
CA ALA A 891 -15.56 -19.26 1.43
C ALA A 891 -14.13 -18.71 1.43
N ALA A 892 -13.21 -19.30 2.19
CA ALA A 892 -11.80 -18.93 2.19
C ALA A 892 -11.10 -19.24 0.85
N LYS A 893 -11.38 -20.40 0.23
CA LYS A 893 -10.87 -20.77 -1.10
C LYS A 893 -11.44 -19.88 -2.21
N GLU A 894 -12.73 -19.56 -2.15
CA GLU A 894 -13.38 -18.62 -3.06
C GLU A 894 -12.74 -17.23 -2.96
N ARG A 895 -12.50 -16.76 -1.73
CA ARG A 895 -11.78 -15.51 -1.45
C ARG A 895 -10.35 -15.56 -1.99
N ALA A 896 -9.61 -16.64 -1.75
CA ALA A 896 -8.25 -16.81 -2.26
C ALA A 896 -8.18 -16.82 -3.80
N ARG A 897 -9.19 -17.39 -4.47
CA ARG A 897 -9.31 -17.33 -5.94
C ARG A 897 -9.56 -15.92 -6.45
N ARG A 898 -10.36 -15.13 -5.74
CA ARG A 898 -10.74 -13.76 -6.16
C ARG A 898 -9.67 -12.72 -5.85
N TYR A 899 -8.99 -12.86 -4.72
CA TYR A 899 -8.13 -11.81 -4.18
C TYR A 899 -6.65 -12.20 -4.06
N GLY A 900 -6.30 -13.44 -4.41
CA GLY A 900 -5.00 -14.02 -4.13
C GLY A 900 -4.95 -14.66 -2.73
N PRO A 901 -3.91 -15.46 -2.45
CA PRO A 901 -3.74 -16.06 -1.13
C PRO A 901 -3.61 -14.97 -0.05
N PRO A 902 -4.19 -15.18 1.15
CA PRO A 902 -4.11 -14.24 2.26
C PRO A 902 -2.67 -14.00 2.74
#